data_AF-A0A7E4UXT2-F1
#
_entry.id   AF-A0A7E4UXT2-F1
#
_cell.length_a   1.000
_cell.length_b   1.000
_cell.length_c   1.000
_cell.angle_alpha   90.00
_cell.angle_beta   90.00
_cell.angle_gamma   90.00
#
_symmetry.space_group_name_H-M   'P 1'
#
loop_
_entity.id
_entity.type
_entity.pdbx_description
1 polymer ?
#
loop_
_entity_poly.entity_id
_entity_poly.type
_entity_poly.pdbx_seq_one_letter_code
_entity_poly.pdbx_strand_id
1 'polypeptide(L)'
;MPPSSHSRRRRSIVDDDQSSNSYADEASTESGDVKNVKKDNSQKRTILLFLAVTCVLMLIVLGIFAATIVYLSQNIDDIDVDFEFDEVCEDIFGKSDNHLAAEKHAMEAYKELNKTKSLLSTKGPYDIPSLLTFNHPDLVLSGDDVGIDQYLPKNIYPYHYDVKLRVQLPVNGNNDFKISGQVRIEFNVTETSNRVYFNARGIDIENAEDWRHRNLQVANGAHSEVRYVEVPVVMEAGKKYHIVLDFVSRFQPGMEGLYLSRYLDTSGQVRYAASTQFEAMNARRLFPCLDEPYYRSSFTFVVEHPPSYDAFSNMPNVSRTLIEGGQFAQTTFAPLPNSPTYILALLIADDYAVRSAKTKDGTEVRLLARKEFINDVTEALNFGVKVLEWFNKKFEINYPFPKLDIAGIYSFSAGAMENYGLTTFREPLLFYNSNYTYSNTYGQVVIAHEFTHQWFGNLVTPEDWSQLFMSEGFAQFFETYAFAAVTDGNQAEYSLQMAKKLLGTLLNDAKPVHPNDCVANSTLELSYYFDAVTYDRAAAVFNMIRGIVGEDIFFTALRSYLSANRNGHAHWRKLAHALQNVIPKDDALSKIDFEAFFKAWLTVPGFPVVNVKKEGKKFTLKASLFLKLSHPLMDSRWPLGQTWPIPIWYRVSSDFDELKFIMMEPGKDLIVEVPNDDDLIYVNSENHGYYIVNYEGDLFDKVLIAVLNDFASSLTDVSVRFQVDACPLFLTGAISSLKYFNSVNSFYKRKTIESQIFYDCVRQFESIVEGTDISIIFYHELVKTLKPNDEPEMQYRISDSRTNFYLEEAQRLKMDQVVEELSCKVNQTLCTAQQNQKFEKYVMDCRPTDQTADCVKLAHHERGATYCEGIKTENKTYYNHLVKLYTNSRNPFEAEKLMSGLICSKDSQILSKLFTLFTTPNDLINKAKRLSYLATLSSEHPALTRKLFIQNINQIVNDFPTSAADFLNIALSAETENDYLEIVQLLHNNRSLVNRYAHVFRDILNKSRTIIEFKQKVLPGVYQYYKKIDEARVRMSEDPERCVHFGVCIKPAV
;
A
#
# COMPACT_ATOMS: atom_id res chain seq x y z
N MET A 1 39.31 -12.85 -39.44
CA MET A 1 39.96 -13.70 -40.47
C MET A 1 40.12 -15.13 -39.91
N PRO A 2 40.19 -16.17 -40.77
CA PRO A 2 39.41 -17.43 -40.62
C PRO A 2 40.34 -18.65 -40.36
N PRO A 3 40.09 -19.95 -40.73
CA PRO A 3 38.93 -20.72 -41.29
C PRO A 3 38.61 -22.04 -40.50
N SER A 4 37.70 -22.99 -40.84
CA SER A 4 36.44 -23.05 -41.64
C SER A 4 35.65 -24.36 -41.34
N SER A 5 34.45 -24.50 -41.93
CA SER A 5 33.53 -25.66 -41.99
C SER A 5 34.07 -26.99 -42.58
N HIS A 6 33.40 -28.13 -42.28
CA HIS A 6 32.78 -28.98 -43.33
C HIS A 6 31.74 -30.02 -42.83
N SER A 7 31.03 -30.68 -43.77
CA SER A 7 29.73 -31.34 -43.57
C SER A 7 29.61 -32.78 -44.09
N ARG A 8 28.68 -33.53 -43.48
CA ARG A 8 27.91 -34.73 -43.93
C ARG A 8 28.34 -35.49 -45.20
N ARG A 9 28.36 -36.84 -45.09
CA ARG A 9 27.79 -37.90 -46.01
C ARG A 9 28.34 -39.29 -45.56
N ARG A 10 27.76 -40.49 -45.81
CA ARG A 10 26.58 -40.97 -46.59
C ARG A 10 26.28 -42.46 -46.27
N ARG A 11 25.21 -43.00 -46.92
CA ARG A 11 24.93 -44.41 -47.34
C ARG A 11 24.26 -45.36 -46.32
N SER A 12 23.41 -46.33 -46.73
CA SER A 12 22.53 -46.52 -47.92
C SER A 12 21.85 -47.92 -47.90
N ILE A 13 20.83 -48.14 -48.74
CA ILE A 13 20.25 -49.45 -49.18
C ILE A 13 19.22 -50.03 -48.18
N VAL A 14 17.92 -50.22 -48.48
CA VAL A 14 17.09 -50.37 -49.71
C VAL A 14 17.07 -51.76 -50.36
N ASP A 15 15.99 -52.54 -50.43
CA ASP A 15 14.68 -52.70 -49.71
C ASP A 15 14.06 -54.03 -50.27
N ASP A 16 13.02 -54.63 -49.66
CA ASP A 16 11.88 -55.19 -50.45
C ASP A 16 10.68 -55.74 -49.64
N ASP A 17 9.50 -55.59 -50.26
CA ASP A 17 8.18 -56.10 -49.84
C ASP A 17 7.96 -57.59 -50.20
N GLN A 18 7.08 -58.29 -49.46
CA GLN A 18 5.79 -58.76 -50.00
C GLN A 18 4.95 -59.59 -49.00
N SER A 19 3.65 -59.66 -49.29
CA SER A 19 2.62 -60.34 -48.51
C SER A 19 2.34 -61.78 -48.96
N SER A 20 2.00 -62.68 -48.02
CA SER A 20 0.76 -63.50 -48.06
C SER A 20 0.71 -64.62 -47.00
N ASN A 21 -0.48 -64.76 -46.41
CA ASN A 21 -1.07 -65.86 -45.61
C ASN A 21 -0.30 -67.18 -45.37
N SER A 22 -0.45 -67.78 -44.17
CA SER A 22 -1.53 -68.79 -43.95
C SER A 22 -1.49 -69.55 -42.60
N TYR A 23 -2.66 -70.09 -42.20
CA TYR A 23 -2.99 -71.12 -41.17
C TYR A 23 -2.59 -70.85 -39.68
N ALA A 24 -3.48 -70.81 -38.67
CA ALA A 24 -4.48 -71.77 -38.14
C ALA A 24 -3.88 -72.71 -37.04
N ASP A 25 -4.59 -73.27 -36.04
CA ASP A 25 -6.03 -73.30 -35.72
C ASP A 25 -6.27 -73.65 -34.21
N GLU A 26 -7.54 -73.89 -33.80
CA GLU A 26 -8.03 -74.49 -32.51
C GLU A 26 -8.10 -73.57 -31.24
N ALA A 27 -9.19 -73.49 -30.45
CA ALA A 27 -10.54 -74.08 -30.56
C ALA A 27 -11.66 -73.28 -29.79
N SER A 28 -12.82 -73.16 -30.46
CA SER A 28 -14.26 -73.18 -30.04
C SER A 28 -14.68 -73.25 -28.55
N THR A 29 -15.69 -72.53 -28.02
CA THR A 29 -17.18 -72.50 -28.28
C THR A 29 -17.91 -73.83 -27.95
N GLU A 30 -19.16 -73.91 -27.45
CA GLU A 30 -20.36 -73.04 -27.60
C GLU A 30 -21.48 -73.30 -26.51
N SER A 31 -22.67 -72.68 -26.70
CA SER A 31 -23.97 -72.76 -25.95
C SER A 31 -24.20 -71.76 -24.80
N GLY A 32 -25.38 -71.13 -24.62
CA GLY A 32 -26.57 -71.06 -25.49
C GLY A 32 -27.70 -70.16 -24.94
N ASP A 33 -28.29 -69.35 -25.83
CA ASP A 33 -29.67 -68.81 -25.88
C ASP A 33 -30.50 -68.30 -24.65
N VAL A 34 -30.95 -67.03 -24.80
CA VAL A 34 -32.39 -66.59 -24.75
C VAL A 34 -33.07 -66.06 -23.44
N LYS A 35 -33.31 -64.72 -23.48
CA LYS A 35 -34.48 -63.91 -23.03
C LYS A 35 -34.65 -63.34 -21.59
N ASN A 36 -35.09 -62.07 -21.61
CA ASN A 36 -36.00 -61.35 -20.68
C ASN A 36 -35.48 -60.79 -19.34
N VAL A 37 -35.06 -59.51 -19.35
CA VAL A 37 -35.40 -58.53 -18.28
C VAL A 37 -35.97 -57.25 -18.93
N LYS A 38 -36.89 -56.58 -18.24
CA LYS A 38 -37.83 -55.58 -18.80
C LYS A 38 -37.23 -54.19 -18.98
N LYS A 39 -37.80 -53.44 -19.94
CA LYS A 39 -37.72 -51.97 -20.02
C LYS A 39 -38.13 -51.35 -18.67
N ASP A 40 -37.30 -50.46 -18.12
CA ASP A 40 -37.82 -49.42 -17.23
C ASP A 40 -38.20 -48.18 -18.05
N ASN A 41 -39.47 -47.77 -17.93
CA ASN A 41 -40.04 -46.61 -18.61
C ASN A 41 -40.01 -45.33 -17.73
N SER A 42 -39.40 -45.38 -16.53
CA SER A 42 -39.33 -44.27 -15.59
C SER A 42 -38.63 -43.03 -16.17
N GLN A 43 -37.37 -43.16 -16.62
CA GLN A 43 -36.57 -42.02 -17.10
C GLN A 43 -37.19 -41.28 -18.30
N LYS A 44 -37.80 -42.00 -19.26
CA LYS A 44 -38.44 -41.34 -20.41
C LYS A 44 -39.72 -40.58 -20.04
N ARG A 45 -40.44 -41.00 -18.98
CA ARG A 45 -41.58 -40.24 -18.45
C ARG A 45 -41.13 -38.99 -17.70
N THR A 46 -40.04 -39.05 -16.93
CA THR A 46 -39.50 -37.88 -16.23
C THR A 46 -39.03 -36.81 -17.23
N ILE A 47 -38.32 -37.19 -18.30
CA ILE A 47 -37.86 -36.25 -19.33
C ILE A 47 -39.05 -35.62 -20.09
N LEU A 48 -40.09 -36.40 -20.45
CA LEU A 48 -41.30 -35.82 -21.06
C LEU A 48 -42.07 -34.90 -20.10
N LEU A 49 -42.16 -35.22 -18.80
CA LEU A 49 -42.77 -34.32 -17.82
C LEU A 49 -41.99 -33.00 -17.72
N PHE A 50 -40.65 -33.08 -17.69
CA PHE A 50 -39.80 -31.89 -17.57
C PHE A 50 -39.93 -30.98 -18.79
N LEU A 51 -39.99 -31.54 -20.00
CA LEU A 51 -40.26 -30.80 -21.24
C LEU A 51 -41.69 -30.23 -21.30
N ALA A 52 -42.69 -30.96 -20.82
CA ALA A 52 -44.06 -30.45 -20.75
C ALA A 52 -44.19 -29.27 -19.76
N VAL A 53 -43.55 -29.36 -18.59
CA VAL A 53 -43.56 -28.31 -17.58
C VAL A 53 -42.82 -27.06 -18.05
N THR A 54 -41.66 -27.19 -18.73
CA THR A 54 -40.95 -26.03 -19.28
C THR A 54 -41.70 -25.37 -20.43
N CYS A 55 -42.37 -26.13 -21.30
CA CYS A 55 -43.27 -25.55 -22.31
C CYS A 55 -44.45 -24.78 -21.70
N VAL A 56 -45.09 -25.32 -20.65
CA VAL A 56 -46.20 -24.62 -19.97
C VAL A 56 -45.71 -23.34 -19.28
N LEU A 57 -44.54 -23.37 -18.63
CA LEU A 57 -43.94 -22.18 -18.01
C LEU A 57 -43.58 -21.10 -19.06
N MET A 58 -43.03 -21.48 -20.22
CA MET A 58 -42.79 -20.52 -21.32
C MET A 58 -44.09 -19.89 -21.84
N LEU A 59 -45.16 -20.67 -21.99
CA LEU A 59 -46.46 -20.14 -22.41
C LEU A 59 -47.08 -19.19 -21.37
N ILE A 60 -46.89 -19.45 -20.08
CA ILE A 60 -47.32 -18.54 -19.00
C ILE A 60 -46.51 -17.23 -19.05
N VAL A 61 -45.19 -17.30 -19.21
CA VAL A 61 -44.32 -16.10 -19.32
C VAL A 61 -44.67 -15.28 -20.57
N LEU A 62 -44.93 -15.92 -21.70
CA LEU A 62 -45.40 -15.24 -22.93
C LEU A 62 -46.79 -14.60 -22.74
N GLY A 63 -47.70 -15.27 -22.02
CA GLY A 63 -49.02 -14.72 -21.68
C GLY A 63 -48.92 -13.49 -20.78
N ILE A 64 -48.03 -13.51 -19.78
CA ILE A 64 -47.74 -12.36 -18.92
C ILE A 64 -47.15 -11.21 -19.75
N PHE A 65 -46.17 -11.49 -20.63
CA PHE A 65 -45.59 -10.46 -21.52
C PHE A 65 -46.63 -9.82 -22.44
N ALA A 66 -47.51 -10.63 -23.05
CA ALA A 66 -48.59 -10.13 -23.89
C ALA A 66 -49.59 -9.27 -23.08
N ALA A 67 -49.96 -9.71 -21.88
CA ALA A 67 -50.83 -8.93 -20.98
C ALA A 67 -50.18 -7.61 -20.53
N THR A 68 -48.87 -7.59 -20.26
CA THR A 68 -48.13 -6.36 -19.93
C THR A 68 -48.05 -5.41 -21.12
N ILE A 69 -47.86 -5.91 -22.34
CA ILE A 69 -47.86 -5.08 -23.56
C ILE A 69 -49.24 -4.47 -23.81
N VAL A 70 -50.33 -5.24 -23.65
CA VAL A 70 -51.70 -4.72 -23.80
C VAL A 70 -52.07 -3.73 -22.68
N TYR A 71 -51.60 -3.95 -21.45
CA TYR A 71 -51.78 -3.02 -20.33
C TYR A 71 -51.03 -1.68 -20.54
N LEU A 72 -49.82 -1.74 -21.13
CA LEU A 72 -49.04 -0.55 -21.49
C LEU A 72 -49.60 0.17 -22.73
N SER A 73 -50.22 -0.55 -23.68
CA SER A 73 -50.83 0.05 -24.88
C SER A 73 -52.23 0.63 -24.66
N GLN A 74 -52.77 0.59 -23.44
CA GLN A 74 -54.08 1.15 -23.08
C GLN A 74 -54.00 2.37 -22.16
N ASN A 75 -52.78 2.85 -21.84
CA ASN A 75 -52.55 3.97 -20.92
C ASN A 75 -51.58 5.03 -21.49
N ILE A 76 -51.54 5.19 -22.82
CA ILE A 76 -50.83 6.28 -23.49
C ILE A 76 -51.78 6.88 -24.54
N ASP A 77 -52.51 7.90 -24.11
CA ASP A 77 -53.13 8.94 -24.93
C ASP A 77 -53.17 10.23 -24.06
N ASP A 78 -53.28 11.38 -24.72
CA ASP A 78 -53.21 12.74 -24.17
C ASP A 78 -51.87 13.19 -23.54
N ILE A 79 -51.01 13.80 -24.37
CA ILE A 79 -50.65 15.23 -24.26
C ILE A 79 -50.21 15.70 -25.65
N ASP A 80 -50.98 16.64 -26.20
CA ASP A 80 -50.75 17.28 -27.50
C ASP A 80 -50.11 18.66 -27.25
N VAL A 81 -48.94 18.94 -27.86
CA VAL A 81 -48.24 20.22 -27.75
C VAL A 81 -47.52 20.54 -29.06
N ASP A 82 -48.26 21.11 -30.01
CA ASP A 82 -47.68 22.07 -30.94
C ASP A 82 -47.46 23.39 -30.20
N PHE A 83 -46.24 23.93 -30.24
CA PHE A 83 -46.03 25.38 -30.27
C PHE A 83 -44.67 25.74 -30.89
N GLU A 84 -44.69 26.71 -31.80
CA GLU A 84 -43.54 27.18 -32.56
C GLU A 84 -42.54 27.93 -31.65
N PHE A 85 -41.25 27.73 -31.93
CA PHE A 85 -40.15 28.49 -31.31
C PHE A 85 -39.76 29.62 -32.26
N ASP A 86 -40.03 30.87 -31.89
CA ASP A 86 -39.36 32.04 -32.48
C ASP A 86 -39.17 33.17 -31.45
N GLU A 87 -37.91 33.61 -31.36
CA GLU A 87 -37.35 34.88 -30.86
C GLU A 87 -37.67 35.43 -29.44
N VAL A 88 -36.63 36.10 -28.89
CA VAL A 88 -36.62 36.97 -27.69
C VAL A 88 -36.62 36.32 -26.30
N CYS A 89 -35.42 35.88 -25.86
CA CYS A 89 -34.96 35.99 -24.45
C CYS A 89 -33.42 35.78 -24.35
N GLU A 90 -32.63 36.54 -25.12
CA GLU A 90 -31.20 36.27 -25.32
C GLU A 90 -30.22 37.02 -24.37
N ASP A 91 -30.71 37.83 -23.41
CA ASP A 91 -29.92 38.96 -22.89
C ASP A 91 -29.61 38.98 -21.37
N ILE A 92 -29.79 37.86 -20.63
CA ILE A 92 -29.58 37.86 -19.15
C ILE A 92 -28.63 36.77 -18.61
N PHE A 93 -28.48 35.61 -19.26
CA PHE A 93 -27.56 34.55 -18.79
C PHE A 93 -26.76 33.91 -19.93
N GLY A 94 -25.51 34.35 -20.11
CA GLY A 94 -24.56 33.75 -21.06
C GLY A 94 -24.24 32.30 -20.68
N LYS A 95 -24.83 31.34 -21.39
CA LYS A 95 -24.53 29.91 -21.24
C LYS A 95 -23.20 29.57 -21.91
N SER A 96 -22.47 28.62 -21.33
CA SER A 96 -21.39 27.93 -22.04
C SER A 96 -21.95 26.68 -22.72
N ASP A 97 -21.77 26.57 -24.04
CA ASP A 97 -22.34 25.47 -24.85
C ASP A 97 -21.85 24.07 -24.43
N ASN A 98 -20.74 24.00 -23.70
CA ASN A 98 -20.14 22.76 -23.25
C ASN A 98 -21.03 21.95 -22.28
N HIS A 99 -21.90 22.58 -21.49
CA HIS A 99 -22.73 21.83 -20.53
C HIS A 99 -23.81 21.00 -21.23
N LEU A 100 -24.49 21.60 -22.23
CA LEU A 100 -25.53 20.93 -23.02
C LEU A 100 -24.93 19.84 -23.93
N ALA A 101 -23.72 20.07 -24.45
CA ALA A 101 -22.99 19.09 -25.24
C ALA A 101 -22.58 17.85 -24.41
N ALA A 102 -22.05 18.07 -23.19
CA ALA A 102 -21.70 16.99 -22.27
C ALA A 102 -22.93 16.19 -21.82
N GLU A 103 -24.04 16.87 -21.52
CA GLU A 103 -25.32 16.25 -21.15
C GLU A 103 -25.89 15.40 -22.29
N LYS A 104 -25.83 15.90 -23.53
CA LYS A 104 -26.27 15.17 -24.72
C LYS A 104 -25.39 13.94 -24.99
N HIS A 105 -24.07 14.08 -24.89
CA HIS A 105 -23.12 12.95 -25.00
C HIS A 105 -23.37 11.90 -23.91
N ALA A 106 -23.58 12.30 -22.65
CA ALA A 106 -23.87 11.37 -21.55
C ALA A 106 -25.21 10.65 -21.73
N MET A 107 -26.25 11.33 -22.25
CA MET A 107 -27.52 10.70 -22.59
C MET A 107 -27.44 9.78 -23.82
N GLU A 108 -26.62 10.12 -24.82
CA GLU A 108 -26.36 9.25 -25.98
C GLU A 108 -25.54 8.02 -25.57
N ALA A 109 -24.54 8.17 -24.71
CA ALA A 109 -23.82 7.07 -24.08
C ALA A 109 -24.75 6.17 -23.25
N TYR A 110 -25.64 6.74 -22.43
CA TYR A 110 -26.64 5.97 -21.67
C TYR A 110 -27.66 5.24 -22.58
N LYS A 111 -28.03 5.85 -23.72
CA LYS A 111 -28.85 5.19 -24.75
C LYS A 111 -28.09 4.04 -25.41
N GLU A 112 -26.84 4.23 -25.83
CA GLU A 112 -26.00 3.17 -26.40
C GLU A 112 -25.68 2.05 -25.40
N LEU A 113 -25.57 2.36 -24.10
CA LEU A 113 -25.37 1.35 -23.05
C LEU A 113 -26.63 0.47 -22.88
N ASN A 114 -27.82 1.06 -22.98
CA ASN A 114 -29.09 0.30 -23.02
C ASN A 114 -29.30 -0.45 -24.36
N LYS A 115 -28.84 0.12 -25.47
CA LYS A 115 -28.84 -0.52 -26.81
C LYS A 115 -27.89 -1.72 -26.86
N THR A 116 -26.74 -1.63 -26.21
CA THR A 116 -25.79 -2.73 -26.01
C THR A 116 -26.44 -3.83 -25.16
N LYS A 117 -27.21 -3.45 -24.13
CA LYS A 117 -28.04 -4.37 -23.34
C LYS A 117 -29.10 -5.12 -24.18
N SER A 118 -29.71 -4.50 -25.20
CA SER A 118 -30.66 -5.17 -26.10
C SER A 118 -29.98 -5.96 -27.24
N LEU A 119 -28.80 -5.56 -27.69
CA LEU A 119 -27.95 -6.33 -28.59
C LEU A 119 -27.41 -7.60 -27.92
N LEU A 120 -27.14 -7.55 -26.61
CA LEU A 120 -26.78 -8.71 -25.78
C LEU A 120 -27.96 -9.64 -25.46
N SER A 121 -29.22 -9.19 -25.63
CA SER A 121 -30.39 -10.06 -25.44
C SER A 121 -30.84 -10.79 -26.72
N THR A 122 -30.30 -10.41 -27.89
CA THR A 122 -30.72 -10.91 -29.21
C THR A 122 -29.72 -11.88 -29.86
N LYS A 123 -28.52 -12.05 -29.28
CA LYS A 123 -27.66 -13.21 -29.54
C LYS A 123 -27.81 -14.18 -28.37
N GLY A 124 -28.25 -15.40 -28.67
CA GLY A 124 -28.30 -16.48 -27.68
C GLY A 124 -26.91 -16.75 -27.07
N PRO A 125 -26.86 -17.46 -25.93
CA PRO A 125 -25.62 -17.66 -25.19
C PRO A 125 -24.61 -18.41 -26.05
N TYR A 126 -23.60 -17.70 -26.55
CA TYR A 126 -22.29 -18.29 -26.73
C TYR A 126 -21.81 -18.73 -25.34
N ASP A 127 -21.07 -19.84 -25.25
CA ASP A 127 -20.56 -20.43 -24.01
C ASP A 127 -19.51 -19.53 -23.34
N ILE A 128 -19.95 -18.42 -22.78
CA ILE A 128 -19.19 -17.53 -21.91
C ILE A 128 -19.02 -18.13 -20.48
N PRO A 129 -19.94 -18.95 -19.93
CA PRO A 129 -19.73 -19.60 -18.62
C PRO A 129 -18.46 -20.46 -18.55
N SER A 130 -18.00 -21.08 -19.64
CA SER A 130 -16.79 -21.92 -19.67
C SER A 130 -15.48 -21.13 -19.62
N LEU A 131 -15.49 -19.84 -20.00
CA LEU A 131 -14.38 -18.90 -19.82
C LEU A 131 -14.45 -18.13 -18.50
N LEU A 132 -15.65 -17.96 -17.93
CA LEU A 132 -15.86 -17.30 -16.64
C LEU A 132 -15.66 -18.23 -15.43
N THR A 133 -15.72 -19.55 -15.61
CA THR A 133 -15.28 -20.51 -14.59
C THR A 133 -13.79 -20.81 -14.75
N PHE A 134 -12.95 -20.16 -13.95
CA PHE A 134 -11.54 -20.54 -13.74
C PHE A 134 -11.40 -21.85 -12.91
N ASN A 135 -12.16 -22.88 -13.29
CA ASN A 135 -12.06 -24.27 -12.84
C ASN A 135 -11.64 -25.15 -14.04
N HIS A 136 -10.67 -24.70 -14.84
CA HIS A 136 -10.09 -25.54 -15.90
C HIS A 136 -9.19 -26.61 -15.23
N PRO A 137 -9.42 -27.92 -15.43
CA PRO A 137 -8.64 -28.96 -14.75
C PRO A 137 -7.14 -28.92 -15.04
N ASP A 138 -6.73 -28.32 -16.16
CA ASP A 138 -5.33 -28.19 -16.60
C ASP A 138 -4.62 -26.94 -16.05
N LEU A 139 -5.33 -26.13 -15.24
CA LEU A 139 -4.79 -25.06 -14.40
C LEU A 139 -4.99 -25.37 -12.90
N VAL A 140 -5.03 -26.67 -12.57
CA VAL A 140 -4.46 -27.11 -11.29
C VAL A 140 -3.01 -26.66 -11.29
N LEU A 141 -2.75 -25.54 -10.63
CA LEU A 141 -1.42 -25.21 -10.15
C LEU A 141 -1.05 -26.36 -9.22
N SER A 142 -0.21 -27.28 -9.70
CA SER A 142 0.47 -28.19 -8.81
C SER A 142 1.25 -27.32 -7.84
N GLY A 143 0.84 -27.33 -6.58
CA GLY A 143 1.69 -26.97 -5.47
C GLY A 143 2.74 -28.06 -5.32
N ASP A 144 3.58 -28.24 -6.35
CA ASP A 144 4.72 -29.12 -6.30
C ASP A 144 5.66 -28.55 -5.26
N ASP A 145 5.85 -29.32 -4.19
CA ASP A 145 6.58 -28.99 -2.97
C ASP A 145 7.84 -28.12 -3.20
N VAL A 146 7.69 -26.79 -3.09
CA VAL A 146 8.79 -25.90 -2.69
C VAL A 146 8.86 -25.93 -1.15
N GLY A 147 9.05 -27.13 -0.61
CA GLY A 147 9.07 -27.36 0.82
C GLY A 147 10.37 -26.84 1.43
N ILE A 148 10.22 -25.97 2.46
CA ILE A 148 11.00 -25.89 3.72
C ILE A 148 12.54 -25.62 3.64
N ASP A 149 13.25 -26.03 2.59
CA ASP A 149 14.72 -26.00 2.42
C ASP A 149 15.34 -24.59 2.25
N GLN A 150 14.55 -23.51 2.38
CA GLN A 150 15.09 -22.13 2.38
C GLN A 150 15.71 -21.76 3.74
N TYR A 151 15.19 -22.30 4.84
CA TYR A 151 15.67 -22.02 6.19
C TYR A 151 16.96 -22.77 6.51
N LEU A 152 17.87 -22.13 7.24
CA LEU A 152 19.11 -22.74 7.68
C LEU A 152 18.87 -23.78 8.78
N PRO A 153 19.54 -24.96 8.74
CA PRO A 153 19.47 -25.92 9.82
C PRO A 153 19.90 -25.31 11.16
N LYS A 154 19.12 -25.52 12.22
CA LYS A 154 19.38 -24.98 13.57
C LYS A 154 20.52 -25.72 14.32
N ASN A 155 21.47 -26.30 13.60
CA ASN A 155 22.58 -27.12 14.13
C ASN A 155 23.78 -26.28 14.64
N ILE A 156 23.77 -24.98 14.36
CA ILE A 156 24.69 -23.98 14.92
C ILE A 156 23.93 -22.71 15.31
N TYR A 157 24.50 -21.92 16.23
CA TYR A 157 24.03 -20.58 16.56
C TYR A 157 25.23 -19.61 16.58
N PRO A 158 25.30 -18.62 15.69
CA PRO A 158 26.39 -17.64 15.67
C PRO A 158 26.28 -16.73 16.91
N TYR A 159 27.43 -16.27 17.42
CA TYR A 159 27.46 -15.32 18.53
C TYR A 159 28.33 -14.08 18.24
N HIS A 160 29.27 -14.18 17.30
CA HIS A 160 30.10 -13.06 16.88
C HIS A 160 30.45 -13.13 15.38
N TYR A 161 30.55 -11.96 14.76
CA TYR A 161 31.08 -11.77 13.42
C TYR A 161 32.14 -10.66 13.43
N ASP A 162 33.34 -10.94 12.92
CA ASP A 162 34.25 -9.88 12.48
C ASP A 162 34.07 -9.70 10.96
N VAL A 163 33.63 -8.52 10.55
CA VAL A 163 33.34 -8.18 9.15
C VAL A 163 34.30 -7.09 8.69
N LYS A 164 35.25 -7.47 7.83
CA LYS A 164 36.16 -6.53 7.17
C LYS A 164 35.75 -6.34 5.72
N LEU A 165 35.51 -5.09 5.32
CA LEU A 165 35.13 -4.70 3.96
C LEU A 165 36.14 -3.72 3.38
N ARG A 166 36.45 -3.88 2.09
CA ARG A 166 37.09 -2.89 1.25
C ARG A 166 36.11 -2.48 0.15
N VAL A 167 35.68 -1.22 0.21
CA VAL A 167 34.68 -0.64 -0.70
C VAL A 167 35.37 0.41 -1.55
N GLN A 168 35.51 0.11 -2.84
CA GLN A 168 36.05 1.05 -3.83
C GLN A 168 34.91 1.87 -4.42
N LEU A 169 35.06 3.19 -4.32
CA LEU A 169 34.14 4.20 -4.85
C LEU A 169 34.91 5.17 -5.74
N PRO A 170 34.23 5.78 -6.72
CA PRO A 170 34.83 6.69 -7.68
C PRO A 170 35.47 7.90 -6.99
N VAL A 171 36.73 8.16 -7.37
CA VAL A 171 37.47 9.37 -7.00
C VAL A 171 37.91 10.03 -8.31
N ASN A 172 37.72 11.34 -8.44
CA ASN A 172 38.14 12.15 -9.60
C ASN A 172 37.67 11.60 -10.98
N GLY A 173 36.48 10.99 -11.03
CA GLY A 173 35.87 10.49 -12.27
C GLY A 173 36.30 9.09 -12.73
N ASN A 174 37.07 8.34 -11.93
CA ASN A 174 37.33 6.93 -12.22
C ASN A 174 36.12 6.07 -11.82
N ASN A 175 35.43 5.44 -12.79
CA ASN A 175 34.24 4.60 -12.56
C ASN A 175 34.59 3.16 -12.12
N ASP A 176 35.57 2.99 -11.23
CA ASP A 176 35.92 1.68 -10.68
C ASP A 176 35.09 1.41 -9.41
N PHE A 177 34.39 0.28 -9.40
CA PHE A 177 33.42 -0.10 -8.38
C PHE A 177 33.66 -1.56 -7.99
N LYS A 178 34.28 -1.78 -6.83
CA LYS A 178 34.59 -3.12 -6.31
C LYS A 178 34.31 -3.21 -4.82
N ILE A 179 33.75 -4.34 -4.39
CA ILE A 179 33.65 -4.71 -2.98
C ILE A 179 34.37 -6.05 -2.80
N SER A 180 35.29 -6.10 -1.84
CA SER A 180 35.92 -7.33 -1.39
C SER A 180 36.01 -7.32 0.12
N GLY A 181 35.98 -8.48 0.77
CA GLY A 181 36.00 -8.55 2.21
C GLY A 181 36.40 -9.90 2.76
N GLN A 182 36.50 -9.94 4.08
CA GLN A 182 36.68 -11.14 4.88
C GLN A 182 35.63 -11.13 5.98
N VAL A 183 34.99 -12.27 6.21
CA VAL A 183 34.12 -12.48 7.37
C VAL A 183 34.64 -13.66 8.18
N ARG A 184 34.77 -13.44 9.49
CA ARG A 184 34.98 -14.49 10.48
C ARG A 184 33.65 -14.71 11.18
N ILE A 185 33.12 -15.93 11.12
CA ILE A 185 31.85 -16.30 11.78
C ILE A 185 32.19 -17.17 12.98
N GLU A 186 31.92 -16.71 14.19
CA GLU A 186 32.05 -17.52 15.41
C GLU A 186 30.70 -18.02 15.91
N PHE A 187 30.61 -19.32 16.20
CA PHE A 187 29.35 -19.99 16.51
C PHE A 187 29.50 -21.07 17.59
N ASN A 188 28.40 -21.28 18.31
CA ASN A 188 28.19 -22.46 19.14
C ASN A 188 27.56 -23.56 18.27
N VAL A 189 27.98 -24.80 18.45
CA VAL A 189 27.29 -25.95 17.82
C VAL A 189 26.20 -26.42 18.76
N THR A 190 24.95 -26.43 18.29
CA THR A 190 23.78 -26.88 19.06
C THR A 190 23.56 -28.38 18.88
N GLU A 191 23.82 -28.89 17.67
CA GLU A 191 23.71 -30.30 17.31
C GLU A 191 24.99 -30.77 16.60
N THR A 192 25.52 -31.92 17.04
CA THR A 192 26.78 -32.48 16.53
C THR A 192 26.77 -32.63 15.02
N SER A 193 27.69 -31.96 14.33
CA SER A 193 27.67 -31.82 12.87
C SER A 193 29.07 -31.61 12.31
N ASN A 194 29.30 -32.01 11.06
CA ASN A 194 30.50 -31.67 10.30
C ASN A 194 30.25 -30.60 9.22
N ARG A 195 29.07 -29.95 9.21
CA ARG A 195 28.70 -28.93 8.22
C ARG A 195 28.30 -27.61 8.87
N VAL A 196 28.76 -26.52 8.27
CA VAL A 196 28.41 -25.14 8.60
C VAL A 196 27.64 -24.57 7.41
N TYR A 197 26.34 -24.35 7.58
CA TYR A 197 25.45 -23.75 6.57
C TYR A 197 25.36 -22.24 6.76
N PHE A 198 25.29 -21.49 5.66
CA PHE A 198 25.16 -20.03 5.65
C PHE A 198 24.50 -19.54 4.34
N ASN A 199 23.98 -18.32 4.34
CA ASN A 199 23.41 -17.67 3.16
C ASN A 199 24.49 -16.88 2.39
N ALA A 200 24.44 -16.93 1.06
CA ALA A 200 25.21 -16.08 0.16
C ALA A 200 24.50 -15.94 -1.19
N ARG A 201 24.28 -14.71 -1.66
CA ARG A 201 23.56 -14.39 -2.92
C ARG A 201 24.36 -13.38 -3.76
N GLY A 202 24.87 -13.83 -4.91
CA GLY A 202 25.64 -12.96 -5.81
C GLY A 202 27.01 -12.56 -5.27
N ILE A 203 27.55 -13.37 -4.34
CA ILE A 203 28.88 -13.24 -3.74
C ILE A 203 29.76 -14.36 -4.29
N ASP A 204 30.96 -14.02 -4.72
CA ASP A 204 32.00 -14.95 -5.12
C ASP A 204 32.90 -15.21 -3.89
N ILE A 205 32.96 -16.45 -3.38
CA ILE A 205 33.80 -16.81 -2.21
C ILE A 205 35.12 -17.37 -2.72
N GLU A 206 36.21 -16.68 -2.43
CA GLU A 206 37.55 -16.97 -2.97
C GLU A 206 38.36 -17.94 -2.10
N ASN A 207 38.17 -17.87 -0.77
CA ASN A 207 38.83 -18.74 0.20
C ASN A 207 37.90 -19.05 1.38
N ALA A 208 38.08 -20.22 2.00
CA ALA A 208 37.35 -20.65 3.17
C ALA A 208 38.26 -21.47 4.09
N GLU A 209 38.34 -21.10 5.36
CA GLU A 209 39.16 -21.77 6.38
C GLU A 209 38.34 -22.13 7.63
N ASP A 210 38.70 -23.24 8.28
CA ASP A 210 38.20 -23.56 9.61
C ASP A 210 39.06 -22.97 10.74
N TRP A 211 38.63 -23.21 11.98
CA TRP A 211 39.32 -22.79 13.21
C TRP A 211 40.73 -23.38 13.42
N ARG A 212 41.25 -24.16 12.48
CA ARG A 212 42.61 -24.71 12.45
C ARG A 212 43.38 -24.30 11.19
N HIS A 213 42.90 -23.29 10.45
CA HIS A 213 43.48 -22.84 9.18
C HIS A 213 43.56 -23.95 8.12
N ARG A 214 42.57 -24.84 8.10
CA ARG A 214 42.43 -25.85 7.05
C ARG A 214 41.50 -25.32 5.98
N ASN A 215 41.99 -25.27 4.74
CA ASN A 215 41.20 -24.85 3.60
C ASN A 215 40.00 -25.78 3.41
N LEU A 216 38.83 -25.19 3.25
CA LEU A 216 37.55 -25.87 3.05
C LEU A 216 37.09 -25.68 1.60
N GLN A 217 36.28 -26.61 1.12
CA GLN A 217 35.56 -26.44 -0.14
C GLN A 217 34.15 -25.93 0.17
N VAL A 218 33.74 -24.85 -0.49
CA VAL A 218 32.38 -24.32 -0.41
C VAL A 218 31.49 -25.06 -1.39
N ALA A 219 30.36 -25.57 -0.91
CA ALA A 219 29.38 -26.30 -1.70
C ALA A 219 28.01 -25.58 -1.68
N ASN A 220 27.19 -25.88 -2.69
CA ASN A 220 25.81 -25.39 -2.77
C ASN A 220 24.89 -26.24 -1.87
N GLY A 221 24.02 -25.59 -1.10
CA GLY A 221 22.90 -26.25 -0.42
C GLY A 221 21.77 -26.60 -1.39
N ALA A 222 20.65 -27.11 -0.85
CA ALA A 222 19.45 -27.41 -1.64
C ALA A 222 18.85 -26.13 -2.27
N HIS A 223 18.72 -25.07 -1.47
CA HIS A 223 18.29 -23.76 -1.97
C HIS A 223 19.44 -22.93 -2.58
N SER A 224 19.15 -22.21 -3.66
CA SER A 224 20.14 -21.49 -4.49
C SER A 224 20.94 -20.40 -3.76
N GLU A 225 20.43 -19.87 -2.65
CA GLU A 225 21.09 -18.88 -1.79
C GLU A 225 21.77 -19.47 -0.56
N VAL A 226 21.68 -20.80 -0.36
CA VAL A 226 22.31 -21.50 0.76
C VAL A 226 23.62 -22.12 0.29
N ARG A 227 24.67 -21.96 1.09
CA ARG A 227 25.98 -22.58 0.91
C ARG A 227 26.34 -23.34 2.19
N TYR A 228 27.28 -24.26 2.07
CA TYR A 228 27.92 -24.85 3.25
C TYR A 228 29.39 -25.14 3.01
N VAL A 229 30.11 -25.27 4.12
CA VAL A 229 31.43 -25.91 4.15
C VAL A 229 31.34 -27.18 4.98
N GLU A 230 32.00 -28.23 4.52
CA GLU A 230 32.15 -29.49 5.27
C GLU A 230 33.54 -29.51 5.92
N VAL A 231 33.57 -29.55 7.25
CA VAL A 231 34.81 -29.57 8.03
C VAL A 231 35.27 -31.01 8.26
N PRO A 232 36.58 -31.33 8.14
CA PRO A 232 37.08 -32.70 8.19
C PRO A 232 37.14 -33.29 9.63
N VAL A 233 36.50 -32.64 10.61
CA VAL A 233 36.37 -33.08 12.00
C VAL A 233 34.95 -32.76 12.45
N VAL A 234 34.25 -33.76 12.98
CA VAL A 234 32.93 -33.57 13.58
C VAL A 234 33.02 -32.55 14.71
N MET A 235 32.19 -31.52 14.64
CA MET A 235 32.05 -30.50 15.67
C MET A 235 31.04 -30.99 16.71
N GLU A 236 31.40 -30.93 17.99
CA GLU A 236 30.59 -31.47 19.09
C GLU A 236 29.57 -30.44 19.59
N ALA A 237 28.35 -30.88 19.88
CA ALA A 237 27.33 -30.06 20.54
C ALA A 237 27.85 -29.42 21.85
N GLY A 238 27.49 -28.16 22.08
CA GLY A 238 27.93 -27.35 23.21
C GLY A 238 29.32 -26.71 23.07
N LYS A 239 30.10 -27.02 22.01
CA LYS A 239 31.42 -26.41 21.78
C LYS A 239 31.36 -25.21 20.82
N LYS A 240 32.40 -24.38 20.91
CA LYS A 240 32.59 -23.16 20.11
C LYS A 240 33.59 -23.39 18.99
N TYR A 241 33.27 -22.87 17.81
CA TYR A 241 34.09 -22.95 16.61
C TYR A 241 33.98 -21.67 15.79
N HIS A 242 34.82 -21.54 14.77
CA HIS A 242 34.69 -20.47 13.79
C HIS A 242 35.09 -20.94 12.40
N ILE A 243 34.64 -20.20 11.39
CA ILE A 243 35.14 -20.25 10.01
C ILE A 243 35.54 -18.84 9.57
N VAL A 244 36.45 -18.75 8.60
CA VAL A 244 36.85 -17.51 7.93
C VAL A 244 36.57 -17.67 6.45
N LEU A 245 35.94 -16.66 5.83
CA LEU A 245 35.57 -16.64 4.41
C LEU A 245 36.07 -15.34 3.77
N ASP A 246 36.90 -15.45 2.74
CA ASP A 246 37.29 -14.31 1.89
C ASP A 246 36.38 -14.25 0.67
N PHE A 247 35.90 -13.07 0.31
CA PHE A 247 34.85 -12.91 -0.70
C PHE A 247 34.95 -11.63 -1.52
N VAL A 248 34.35 -11.66 -2.70
CA VAL A 248 34.07 -10.52 -3.58
C VAL A 248 32.57 -10.38 -3.73
N SER A 249 32.05 -9.16 -3.55
CA SER A 249 30.63 -8.83 -3.75
C SER A 249 30.50 -7.60 -4.64
N ARG A 250 29.26 -7.23 -4.97
CA ARG A 250 28.95 -6.26 -6.04
C ARG A 250 27.90 -5.27 -5.56
N PHE A 251 28.03 -4.01 -5.97
CA PHE A 251 26.97 -3.03 -5.72
C PHE A 251 25.70 -3.47 -6.43
N GLN A 252 24.58 -3.47 -5.70
CA GLN A 252 23.31 -3.93 -6.25
C GLN A 252 22.57 -2.76 -6.92
N PRO A 253 22.03 -2.94 -8.15
CA PRO A 253 21.23 -1.89 -8.80
C PRO A 253 19.83 -1.72 -8.17
N GLY A 254 19.40 -2.66 -7.31
CA GLY A 254 18.05 -2.73 -6.75
C GLY A 254 17.76 -1.87 -5.52
N MET A 255 18.75 -1.13 -5.00
CA MET A 255 18.70 -0.50 -3.66
C MET A 255 18.39 -1.52 -2.55
N GLU A 256 19.13 -2.63 -2.58
CA GLU A 256 19.08 -3.80 -1.70
C GLU A 256 20.56 -4.21 -1.44
N GLY A 257 20.91 -4.82 -0.30
CA GLY A 257 22.31 -5.11 0.00
C GLY A 257 23.14 -3.82 0.15
N LEU A 258 24.42 -3.81 -0.24
CA LEU A 258 25.20 -2.58 -0.42
C LEU A 258 24.99 -2.06 -1.85
N TYR A 259 24.59 -0.80 -1.99
CA TYR A 259 24.22 -0.21 -3.28
C TYR A 259 24.73 1.25 -3.41
N LEU A 260 24.66 1.79 -4.63
CA LEU A 260 25.11 3.15 -4.95
C LEU A 260 23.94 4.14 -5.01
N SER A 261 24.12 5.30 -4.39
CA SER A 261 23.28 6.49 -4.52
C SER A 261 24.05 7.56 -5.28
N ARG A 262 23.51 8.02 -6.42
CA ARG A 262 24.16 8.98 -7.34
C ARG A 262 23.38 10.29 -7.36
N TYR A 263 24.07 11.42 -7.19
CA TYR A 263 23.47 12.76 -7.15
C TYR A 263 24.40 13.82 -7.76
N LEU A 264 23.92 15.07 -7.87
CA LEU A 264 24.73 16.23 -8.25
C LEU A 264 25.08 17.05 -7.00
N ASP A 265 26.31 17.53 -6.92
CA ASP A 265 26.73 18.51 -5.89
C ASP A 265 26.42 19.96 -6.30
N THR A 266 26.74 20.90 -5.42
CA THR A 266 26.53 22.34 -5.63
C THR A 266 27.28 22.93 -6.83
N SER A 267 28.29 22.24 -7.36
CA SER A 267 29.04 22.62 -8.56
C SER A 267 28.52 21.95 -9.85
N GLY A 268 27.46 21.13 -9.74
CA GLY A 268 26.91 20.34 -10.84
C GLY A 268 27.73 19.09 -11.17
N GLN A 269 28.68 18.69 -10.31
CA GLN A 269 29.46 17.46 -10.50
C GLN A 269 28.73 16.26 -9.92
N VAL A 270 28.93 15.09 -10.56
CA VAL A 270 28.34 13.83 -10.13
C VAL A 270 29.07 13.33 -8.88
N ARG A 271 28.32 13.07 -7.81
CA ARG A 271 28.78 12.41 -6.58
C ARG A 271 28.13 11.04 -6.44
N TYR A 272 28.80 10.20 -5.67
CA TYR A 272 28.33 8.88 -5.29
C TYR A 272 28.39 8.74 -3.76
N ALA A 273 27.43 8.03 -3.20
CA ALA A 273 27.50 7.47 -1.86
C ALA A 273 27.19 5.97 -1.94
N ALA A 274 27.77 5.16 -1.05
CA ALA A 274 27.32 3.79 -0.83
C ALA A 274 26.42 3.75 0.40
N SER A 275 25.30 3.03 0.31
CA SER A 275 24.40 2.79 1.44
C SER A 275 23.91 1.34 1.46
N THR A 276 23.48 0.87 2.61
CA THR A 276 22.96 -0.49 2.82
C THR A 276 21.45 -0.52 3.01
N GLN A 277 20.77 -1.52 2.45
CA GLN A 277 19.41 -1.92 2.82
C GLN A 277 19.37 -3.46 2.93
N PHE A 278 19.38 -3.98 4.15
CA PHE A 278 19.47 -5.43 4.37
C PHE A 278 18.15 -6.13 4.66
N GLU A 279 17.09 -5.40 5.05
CA GLU A 279 15.80 -6.03 5.24
C GLU A 279 15.20 -6.54 3.91
N ALA A 280 14.51 -7.68 3.88
CA ALA A 280 14.44 -8.70 4.94
C ALA A 280 15.64 -9.66 4.93
N MET A 281 16.16 -9.99 3.74
CA MET A 281 17.14 -11.07 3.54
C MET A 281 18.24 -10.64 2.55
N ASN A 282 18.79 -9.44 2.73
CA ASN A 282 19.73 -8.82 1.81
C ASN A 282 21.13 -8.61 2.40
N ALA A 283 21.41 -8.93 3.67
CA ALA A 283 22.78 -8.92 4.21
C ALA A 283 23.65 -9.98 3.51
N ARG A 284 23.06 -11.14 3.17
CA ARG A 284 23.63 -12.22 2.33
C ARG A 284 24.12 -11.79 0.94
N ARG A 285 23.88 -10.53 0.51
CA ARG A 285 24.41 -9.96 -0.74
C ARG A 285 25.72 -9.19 -0.56
N LEU A 286 26.03 -8.76 0.67
CA LEU A 286 27.28 -8.06 0.97
C LEU A 286 28.35 -9.04 1.46
N PHE A 287 28.02 -9.90 2.42
CA PHE A 287 28.93 -10.89 3.01
C PHE A 287 28.18 -12.21 3.34
N PRO A 288 28.86 -13.36 3.35
CA PRO A 288 28.25 -14.62 3.79
C PRO A 288 27.88 -14.61 5.27
N CYS A 289 26.65 -14.96 5.62
CA CYS A 289 26.14 -14.92 7.00
C CYS A 289 24.93 -15.84 7.21
N LEU A 290 24.54 -16.09 8.47
CA LEU A 290 23.25 -16.71 8.78
C LEU A 290 22.19 -15.61 8.85
N ASP A 291 21.48 -15.41 7.74
CA ASP A 291 20.73 -14.20 7.42
C ASP A 291 19.22 -14.38 7.69
N GLU A 292 18.88 -14.69 8.94
CA GLU A 292 17.52 -14.84 9.46
C GLU A 292 17.41 -14.11 10.81
N PRO A 293 16.26 -13.49 11.15
CA PRO A 293 16.14 -12.64 12.35
C PRO A 293 16.28 -13.42 13.66
N TYR A 294 16.09 -14.75 13.63
CA TYR A 294 16.38 -15.68 14.73
C TYR A 294 17.87 -15.66 15.15
N TYR A 295 18.80 -15.47 14.22
CA TYR A 295 20.24 -15.51 14.49
C TYR A 295 20.75 -14.13 14.89
N ARG A 296 20.72 -13.86 16.20
CA ARG A 296 21.31 -12.65 16.79
C ARG A 296 22.79 -12.87 17.09
N SER A 297 23.63 -11.87 16.84
CA SER A 297 25.07 -11.92 17.10
C SER A 297 25.62 -10.54 17.42
N SER A 298 26.83 -10.50 17.99
CA SER A 298 27.61 -9.27 18.05
C SER A 298 28.45 -9.09 16.78
N PHE A 299 28.74 -7.85 16.38
CA PHE A 299 29.47 -7.55 15.13
C PHE A 299 30.59 -6.54 15.35
N THR A 300 31.78 -6.84 14.84
CA THR A 300 32.88 -5.88 14.68
C THR A 300 32.98 -5.49 13.21
N PHE A 301 32.89 -4.19 12.91
CA PHE A 301 33.00 -3.68 11.53
C PHE A 301 34.28 -2.88 11.30
N VAL A 302 35.01 -3.26 10.25
CA VAL A 302 36.17 -2.52 9.72
C VAL A 302 35.93 -2.25 8.24
N VAL A 303 35.95 -0.97 7.84
CA VAL A 303 35.66 -0.54 6.47
C VAL A 303 36.84 0.24 5.91
N GLU A 304 37.43 -0.28 4.83
CA GLU A 304 38.44 0.38 4.01
C GLU A 304 37.73 1.08 2.83
N HIS A 305 37.89 2.40 2.72
CA HIS A 305 37.21 3.25 1.74
C HIS A 305 38.17 4.33 1.20
N PRO A 306 37.85 5.04 0.11
CA PRO A 306 38.74 6.08 -0.39
C PRO A 306 38.89 7.22 0.63
N PRO A 307 40.07 7.86 0.71
CA PRO A 307 40.45 8.74 1.83
C PRO A 307 39.67 10.07 1.88
N SER A 308 39.03 10.47 0.78
CA SER A 308 38.14 11.63 0.68
C SER A 308 36.70 11.37 1.13
N TYR A 309 36.33 10.12 1.37
CA TYR A 309 35.02 9.72 1.89
C TYR A 309 35.11 9.53 3.41
N ASP A 310 33.97 9.68 4.09
CA ASP A 310 33.77 9.23 5.45
C ASP A 310 32.81 8.04 5.49
N ALA A 311 32.95 7.21 6.53
CA ALA A 311 32.14 6.02 6.75
C ALA A 311 31.39 6.11 8.09
N PHE A 312 30.10 5.81 8.06
CA PHE A 312 29.19 5.78 9.20
C PHE A 312 28.54 4.40 9.28
N SER A 313 28.43 3.83 10.47
CA SER A 313 27.79 2.53 10.70
C SER A 313 26.97 2.57 12.00
N ASN A 314 26.34 1.46 12.40
CA ASN A 314 25.50 1.34 13.60
C ASN A 314 26.12 1.97 14.86
N MET A 315 27.42 1.74 15.09
CA MET A 315 28.17 2.19 16.26
C MET A 315 29.12 3.36 15.95
N PRO A 316 29.62 4.09 16.95
CA PRO A 316 30.63 5.15 16.74
C PRO A 316 31.91 4.61 16.11
N ASN A 317 32.61 5.47 15.37
CA ASN A 317 33.97 5.23 14.91
C ASN A 317 34.96 5.29 16.09
N VAL A 318 35.80 4.28 16.23
CA VAL A 318 36.86 4.17 17.24
C VAL A 318 38.18 4.73 16.70
N SER A 319 38.47 4.46 15.42
CA SER A 319 39.66 4.97 14.74
C SER A 319 39.44 5.13 13.24
N ARG A 320 40.16 6.07 12.63
CA ARG A 320 40.27 6.27 11.18
C ARG A 320 41.76 6.44 10.86
N THR A 321 42.35 5.52 10.10
CA THR A 321 43.78 5.53 9.76
C THR A 321 43.97 5.50 8.26
N LEU A 322 44.95 6.26 7.74
CA LEU A 322 45.36 6.15 6.34
C LEU A 322 46.24 4.92 6.17
N ILE A 323 45.94 4.10 5.17
CA ILE A 323 46.66 2.86 4.84
C ILE A 323 47.17 2.92 3.40
N GLU A 324 48.04 1.96 3.02
CA GLU A 324 48.55 1.83 1.64
C GLU A 324 49.16 3.14 1.08
N GLY A 325 49.95 3.83 1.91
CA GLY A 325 50.57 5.11 1.54
C GLY A 325 49.59 6.29 1.40
N GLY A 326 48.36 6.15 1.93
CA GLY A 326 47.31 7.15 1.82
C GLY A 326 46.30 6.90 0.70
N GLN A 327 46.38 5.75 0.00
CA GLN A 327 45.43 5.39 -1.06
C GLN A 327 44.04 5.03 -0.53
N PHE A 328 43.94 4.55 0.71
CA PHE A 328 42.69 4.23 1.41
C PHE A 328 42.71 4.78 2.84
N ALA A 329 41.53 5.04 3.39
CA ALA A 329 41.29 5.18 4.81
C ALA A 329 40.62 3.90 5.34
N GLN A 330 41.08 3.40 6.48
CA GLN A 330 40.44 2.33 7.24
C GLN A 330 39.73 2.94 8.44
N THR A 331 38.41 2.77 8.51
CA THR A 331 37.57 3.17 9.65
C THR A 331 37.14 1.92 10.42
N THR A 332 37.42 1.89 11.71
CA THR A 332 37.01 0.82 12.64
C THR A 332 35.92 1.34 13.55
N PHE A 333 34.81 0.59 13.65
CA PHE A 333 33.68 0.93 14.51
C PHE A 333 33.73 0.18 15.84
N ALA A 334 33.08 0.71 16.88
CA ALA A 334 32.91 -0.02 18.13
C ALA A 334 32.00 -1.25 17.91
N PRO A 335 32.18 -2.37 18.65
CA PRO A 335 31.37 -3.57 18.45
C PRO A 335 29.87 -3.32 18.68
N LEU A 336 29.04 -3.73 17.73
CA LEU A 336 27.59 -3.76 17.88
C LEU A 336 27.21 -4.98 18.74
N PRO A 337 26.47 -4.83 19.86
CA PRO A 337 26.00 -5.95 20.66
C PRO A 337 24.87 -6.74 19.96
N ASN A 338 24.43 -7.82 20.61
CA ASN A 338 23.53 -8.86 20.09
C ASN A 338 22.36 -8.36 19.21
N SER A 339 22.53 -8.38 17.88
CA SER A 339 21.60 -7.87 16.87
C SER A 339 21.40 -8.88 15.74
N PRO A 340 20.29 -8.84 14.98
CA PRO A 340 20.12 -9.62 13.76
C PRO A 340 20.91 -9.00 12.58
N THR A 341 21.10 -9.75 11.49
CA THR A 341 21.86 -9.30 10.30
C THR A 341 21.18 -8.18 9.52
N TYR A 342 19.85 -8.15 9.45
CA TYR A 342 19.10 -7.18 8.64
C TYR A 342 19.19 -5.72 9.17
N ILE A 343 19.61 -5.57 10.42
CA ILE A 343 19.72 -4.32 11.17
C ILE A 343 21.09 -3.63 11.02
N LEU A 344 22.04 -4.30 10.37
CA LEU A 344 23.37 -3.74 10.10
C LEU A 344 23.29 -2.63 9.06
N ALA A 345 24.06 -1.57 9.24
CA ALA A 345 24.07 -0.43 8.32
C ALA A 345 25.47 0.16 8.07
N LEU A 346 25.66 0.68 6.87
CA LEU A 346 26.85 1.38 6.42
C LEU A 346 26.48 2.47 5.41
N LEU A 347 26.93 3.70 5.67
CA LEU A 347 26.91 4.82 4.74
C LEU A 347 28.35 5.27 4.47
N ILE A 348 28.75 5.37 3.20
CA ILE A 348 30.05 5.91 2.79
C ILE A 348 29.82 7.07 1.81
N ALA A 349 30.23 8.29 2.14
CA ALA A 349 29.99 9.49 1.33
C ALA A 349 31.09 10.57 1.51
N ASP A 350 31.30 11.43 0.50
CA ASP A 350 32.25 12.55 0.52
C ASP A 350 31.57 13.94 0.66
N ASP A 351 30.28 14.05 0.30
CA ASP A 351 29.52 15.30 0.32
C ASP A 351 28.42 15.40 1.38
N TYR A 352 28.63 14.79 2.54
CA TYR A 352 27.71 14.87 3.69
C TYR A 352 28.24 15.81 4.77
N ALA A 353 27.31 16.39 5.53
CA ALA A 353 27.57 17.10 6.77
C ALA A 353 26.74 16.47 7.90
N VAL A 354 27.19 16.69 9.13
CA VAL A 354 26.56 16.17 10.35
C VAL A 354 26.11 17.35 11.21
N ARG A 355 24.85 17.33 11.66
CA ARG A 355 24.34 18.22 12.72
C ARG A 355 23.92 17.35 13.89
N SER A 356 24.30 17.70 15.12
CA SER A 356 23.98 16.88 16.29
C SER A 356 23.44 17.67 17.47
N ALA A 357 22.71 16.96 18.32
CA ALA A 357 22.17 17.42 19.58
C ALA A 357 22.12 16.23 20.55
N LYS A 358 22.10 16.50 21.86
CA LYS A 358 22.11 15.44 22.88
C LYS A 358 20.79 15.37 23.63
N THR A 359 20.36 14.15 23.95
CA THR A 359 19.30 13.92 24.94
C THR A 359 19.81 14.25 26.35
N LYS A 360 18.88 14.46 27.29
CA LYS A 360 19.16 14.57 28.74
C LYS A 360 19.94 13.38 29.29
N ASP A 361 19.70 12.18 28.75
CA ASP A 361 20.39 10.94 29.14
C ASP A 361 21.79 10.81 28.53
N GLY A 362 22.21 11.76 27.69
CA GLY A 362 23.56 11.87 27.13
C GLY A 362 23.77 11.22 25.76
N THR A 363 22.75 10.57 25.19
CA THR A 363 22.79 10.03 23.82
C THR A 363 22.93 11.16 22.81
N GLU A 364 23.89 11.06 21.89
CA GLU A 364 24.03 12.01 20.79
C GLU A 364 23.17 11.60 19.59
N VAL A 365 22.10 12.34 19.33
CA VAL A 365 21.33 12.22 18.10
C VAL A 365 22.04 13.04 17.03
N ARG A 366 22.37 12.43 15.90
CA ARG A 366 23.06 13.09 14.79
C ARG A 366 22.27 12.93 13.51
N LEU A 367 22.11 14.00 12.75
CA LEU A 367 21.45 13.98 11.45
C LEU A 367 22.47 14.25 10.35
N LEU A 368 22.55 13.30 9.41
CA LEU A 368 23.49 13.26 8.31
C LEU A 368 22.72 13.56 7.02
N ALA A 369 23.15 14.59 6.28
CA ALA A 369 22.55 14.97 5.01
C ALA A 369 23.61 15.58 4.08
N ARG A 370 23.31 15.67 2.79
CA ARG A 370 24.17 16.39 1.83
C ARG A 370 24.42 17.83 2.29
N LYS A 371 25.64 18.35 2.09
CA LYS A 371 26.08 19.64 2.66
C LYS A 371 25.14 20.81 2.31
N GLU A 372 24.51 20.78 1.14
CA GLU A 372 23.59 21.83 0.68
C GLU A 372 22.26 21.88 1.45
N PHE A 373 21.78 20.76 2.01
CA PHE A 373 20.49 20.66 2.74
C PHE A 373 20.65 20.60 4.26
N ILE A 374 21.87 20.70 4.81
CA ILE A 374 22.13 20.55 6.25
C ILE A 374 21.44 21.61 7.14
N ASN A 375 20.88 22.67 6.57
CA ASN A 375 20.10 23.65 7.31
C ASN A 375 18.63 23.27 7.43
N ASP A 376 18.08 22.62 6.40
CA ASP A 376 16.65 22.25 6.30
C ASP A 376 16.28 21.08 7.24
N VAL A 377 17.27 20.37 7.78
CA VAL A 377 17.09 19.20 8.67
C VAL A 377 16.89 19.54 10.16
N THR A 378 16.87 20.82 10.52
CA THR A 378 16.92 21.26 11.92
C THR A 378 15.71 20.79 12.73
N GLU A 379 14.52 20.80 12.13
CA GLU A 379 13.29 20.37 12.80
C GLU A 379 13.23 18.85 13.02
N ALA A 380 13.70 18.08 12.04
CA ALA A 380 13.82 16.62 12.14
C ALA A 380 14.77 16.22 13.28
N LEU A 381 15.94 16.86 13.39
CA LEU A 381 16.88 16.62 14.50
C LEU A 381 16.28 16.98 15.86
N ASN A 382 15.66 18.15 15.98
CA ASN A 382 15.06 18.61 17.23
C ASN A 382 13.92 17.69 17.70
N PHE A 383 13.09 17.22 16.76
CA PHE A 383 12.06 16.22 17.05
C PHE A 383 12.68 14.87 17.45
N GLY A 384 13.68 14.38 16.72
CA GLY A 384 14.41 13.15 17.03
C GLY A 384 14.95 13.09 18.46
N VAL A 385 15.56 14.18 18.94
CA VAL A 385 15.99 14.28 20.36
C VAL A 385 14.81 14.14 21.33
N LYS A 386 13.73 14.90 21.11
CA LYS A 386 12.57 14.88 22.01
C LYS A 386 11.85 13.52 22.03
N VAL A 387 11.67 12.89 20.87
CA VAL A 387 10.95 11.61 20.78
C VAL A 387 11.79 10.45 21.33
N LEU A 388 13.12 10.50 21.22
CA LEU A 388 14.00 9.53 21.88
C LEU A 388 13.94 9.64 23.41
N GLU A 389 13.96 10.86 23.95
CA GLU A 389 13.75 11.10 25.40
C GLU A 389 12.36 10.61 25.85
N TRP A 390 11.35 10.79 25.01
CA TRP A 390 9.99 10.34 25.29
C TRP A 390 9.92 8.81 25.37
N PHE A 391 10.51 8.08 24.41
CA PHE A 391 10.54 6.61 24.43
C PHE A 391 11.36 6.06 25.60
N ASN A 392 12.55 6.62 25.88
CA ASN A 392 13.37 6.29 27.05
C ASN A 392 12.50 6.33 28.33
N LYS A 393 11.75 7.41 28.51
CA LYS A 393 10.87 7.62 29.67
C LYS A 393 9.63 6.71 29.66
N LYS A 394 8.93 6.57 28.53
CA LYS A 394 7.66 5.83 28.45
C LYS A 394 7.85 4.33 28.67
N PHE A 395 8.95 3.77 28.15
CA PHE A 395 9.31 2.36 28.30
C PHE A 395 10.25 2.07 29.49
N GLU A 396 10.72 3.08 30.22
CA GLU A 396 11.66 2.94 31.36
C GLU A 396 12.93 2.15 31.01
N ILE A 397 13.31 2.16 29.72
CA ILE A 397 14.47 1.47 29.16
C ILE A 397 15.18 2.49 28.27
N ASN A 398 16.32 3.00 28.73
CA ASN A 398 17.11 3.93 27.93
C ASN A 398 17.66 3.24 26.67
N TYR A 399 17.64 3.97 25.56
CA TYR A 399 18.34 3.61 24.33
C TYR A 399 19.82 3.27 24.62
N PRO A 400 20.34 2.11 24.18
CA PRO A 400 21.55 1.53 24.76
C PRO A 400 22.88 2.05 24.18
N PHE A 401 22.87 2.80 23.08
CA PHE A 401 24.10 3.23 22.40
C PHE A 401 24.42 4.71 22.68
N PRO A 402 25.70 5.12 22.62
CA PRO A 402 26.08 6.52 22.86
C PRO A 402 25.58 7.49 21.77
N LYS A 403 25.15 6.99 20.62
CA LYS A 403 24.62 7.79 19.51
C LYS A 403 23.48 7.10 18.77
N LEU A 404 22.64 7.90 18.10
CA LEU A 404 21.65 7.46 17.13
C LEU A 404 21.73 8.38 15.91
N ASP A 405 22.08 7.82 14.75
CA ASP A 405 22.19 8.56 13.50
C ASP A 405 20.88 8.49 12.70
N ILE A 406 20.47 9.62 12.14
CA ILE A 406 19.38 9.80 11.17
C ILE A 406 20.04 10.20 9.85
N ALA A 407 20.07 9.31 8.85
CA ALA A 407 20.80 9.53 7.60
C ALA A 407 19.87 9.69 6.40
N GLY A 408 19.85 10.89 5.80
CA GLY A 408 19.11 11.18 4.57
C GLY A 408 19.86 10.69 3.34
N ILE A 409 19.33 9.68 2.66
CA ILE A 409 19.92 9.06 1.47
C ILE A 409 19.13 9.50 0.22
N TYR A 410 19.81 10.10 -0.76
CA TYR A 410 19.16 10.60 -2.00
C TYR A 410 18.47 9.51 -2.83
N SER A 411 19.03 8.30 -2.85
CA SER A 411 18.42 7.12 -3.48
C SER A 411 18.15 6.06 -2.43
N PHE A 412 16.89 5.92 -2.05
CA PHE A 412 16.44 4.99 -1.02
C PHE A 412 15.14 4.32 -1.48
N SER A 413 15.06 2.99 -1.36
CA SER A 413 13.96 2.16 -1.87
C SER A 413 12.71 2.27 -0.99
N ALA A 414 12.86 2.03 0.31
CA ALA A 414 11.82 2.21 1.32
C ALA A 414 11.58 3.71 1.61
N GLY A 415 10.72 4.01 2.60
CA GLY A 415 10.57 5.37 3.13
C GLY A 415 11.74 5.71 4.07
N ALA A 416 11.88 4.88 5.11
CA ALA A 416 13.00 4.84 6.04
C ALA A 416 13.31 3.35 6.41
N MET A 417 14.24 3.13 7.34
CA MET A 417 14.68 1.81 7.84
C MET A 417 15.36 1.97 9.20
N GLU A 418 15.09 1.06 10.15
CA GLU A 418 15.32 1.30 11.58
C GLU A 418 16.75 1.05 12.08
N ASN A 419 17.72 0.86 11.17
CA ASN A 419 18.99 0.18 11.45
C ASN A 419 19.63 0.67 12.75
N TYR A 420 19.96 -0.25 13.67
CA TYR A 420 20.16 0.07 15.09
C TYR A 420 21.33 1.04 15.27
N GLY A 421 21.04 2.30 15.58
CA GLY A 421 22.04 3.37 15.67
C GLY A 421 22.39 4.11 14.38
N LEU A 422 21.92 3.69 13.21
CA LEU A 422 22.04 4.39 11.91
C LEU A 422 20.76 4.25 11.09
N THR A 423 19.66 4.80 11.58
CA THR A 423 18.39 4.88 10.86
C THR A 423 18.56 5.63 9.53
N THR A 424 18.06 5.07 8.43
CA THR A 424 18.20 5.65 7.08
C THR A 424 16.84 6.12 6.54
N PHE A 425 16.82 7.21 5.78
CA PHE A 425 15.60 7.88 5.31
C PHE A 425 15.76 8.34 3.86
N ARG A 426 14.66 8.43 3.10
CA ARG A 426 14.62 9.32 1.92
C ARG A 426 14.85 10.77 2.36
N GLU A 427 15.79 11.46 1.71
CA GLU A 427 16.10 12.89 1.98
C GLU A 427 14.86 13.81 2.13
N PRO A 428 13.84 13.77 1.24
CA PRO A 428 12.60 14.53 1.41
C PRO A 428 11.87 14.38 2.74
N LEU A 429 12.05 13.27 3.46
CA LEU A 429 11.43 13.05 4.77
C LEU A 429 12.16 13.78 5.91
N LEU A 430 13.33 14.38 5.66
CA LEU A 430 14.11 15.06 6.70
C LEU A 430 14.11 16.59 6.52
N PHE A 431 13.68 17.10 5.37
CA PHE A 431 13.87 18.50 5.00
C PHE A 431 12.62 19.35 5.29
N TYR A 432 12.82 20.50 5.94
CA TYR A 432 11.85 21.58 6.06
C TYR A 432 12.37 22.88 5.45
N ASN A 433 11.64 23.42 4.47
CA ASN A 433 11.87 24.76 3.95
C ASN A 433 10.58 25.30 3.30
N SER A 434 10.06 26.42 3.79
CA SER A 434 8.79 27.00 3.32
C SER A 434 8.76 27.34 1.82
N ASN A 435 9.92 27.52 1.18
CA ASN A 435 10.00 27.76 -0.26
C ASN A 435 9.59 26.55 -1.12
N TYR A 436 9.62 25.32 -0.59
CA TYR A 436 9.35 24.11 -1.38
C TYR A 436 8.59 22.98 -0.65
N THR A 437 8.47 23.01 0.68
CA THR A 437 7.65 22.10 1.52
C THR A 437 6.63 22.85 2.37
N TYR A 438 5.47 22.24 2.60
CA TYR A 438 4.47 22.73 3.57
C TYR A 438 4.94 22.60 5.03
N SER A 439 5.40 21.41 5.41
CA SER A 439 5.83 21.05 6.76
C SER A 439 6.71 19.79 6.74
N ASN A 440 7.41 19.52 7.83
CA ASN A 440 8.15 18.28 8.08
C ASN A 440 7.39 17.34 9.05
N THR A 441 6.08 17.56 9.20
CA THR A 441 5.21 16.74 10.07
C THR A 441 5.27 15.25 9.70
N TYR A 442 5.17 14.94 8.41
CA TYR A 442 5.23 13.55 7.94
C TYR A 442 6.60 12.92 8.22
N GLY A 443 7.69 13.69 8.02
CA GLY A 443 9.04 13.27 8.37
C GLY A 443 9.21 12.99 9.86
N GLN A 444 8.66 13.85 10.73
CA GLN A 444 8.65 13.66 12.18
C GLN A 444 7.84 12.42 12.60
N VAL A 445 6.69 12.16 11.98
CA VAL A 445 5.93 10.91 12.18
C VAL A 445 6.79 9.69 11.80
N VAL A 446 7.46 9.68 10.64
CA VAL A 446 8.36 8.58 10.26
C VAL A 446 9.56 8.49 11.22
N ILE A 447 10.12 9.59 11.73
CA ILE A 447 11.16 9.53 12.77
C ILE A 447 10.64 8.86 14.06
N ALA A 448 9.37 9.08 14.44
CA ALA A 448 8.76 8.37 15.56
C ALA A 448 8.54 6.87 15.26
N HIS A 449 8.25 6.51 14.01
CA HIS A 449 8.22 5.12 13.53
C HIS A 449 9.59 4.44 13.74
N GLU A 450 10.64 4.96 13.11
CA GLU A 450 12.01 4.43 13.19
C GLU A 450 12.55 4.40 14.63
N PHE A 451 12.15 5.35 15.47
CA PHE A 451 12.61 5.42 16.86
C PHE A 451 11.85 4.43 17.75
N THR A 452 10.61 4.04 17.41
CA THR A 452 9.89 2.94 18.08
C THR A 452 10.64 1.62 17.92
N HIS A 453 11.14 1.35 16.72
CA HIS A 453 11.84 0.11 16.41
C HIS A 453 13.11 -0.12 17.22
N GLN A 454 13.72 0.95 17.78
CA GLN A 454 14.86 0.82 18.69
C GLN A 454 14.52 -0.03 19.94
N TRP A 455 13.22 -0.20 20.24
CA TRP A 455 12.67 -1.17 21.20
C TRP A 455 11.94 -2.34 20.52
N PHE A 456 11.04 -2.08 19.55
CA PHE A 456 10.21 -3.09 18.87
C PHE A 456 10.72 -3.41 17.45
N GLY A 457 11.70 -4.32 17.35
CA GLY A 457 12.44 -4.61 16.12
C GLY A 457 13.92 -4.83 16.43
N ASN A 458 14.56 -3.87 17.10
CA ASN A 458 15.97 -3.92 17.45
C ASN A 458 16.24 -4.58 18.81
N LEU A 459 15.66 -4.06 19.90
CA LEU A 459 15.87 -4.62 21.24
C LEU A 459 15.15 -5.96 21.43
N VAL A 460 13.95 -6.09 20.87
CA VAL A 460 13.18 -7.33 20.79
C VAL A 460 12.79 -7.53 19.32
N THR A 461 13.44 -8.47 18.64
CA THR A 461 13.37 -8.68 17.18
C THR A 461 12.36 -9.78 16.85
N PRO A 462 11.62 -9.76 15.72
CA PRO A 462 10.79 -10.89 15.29
C PRO A 462 11.51 -12.25 15.42
N GLU A 463 10.82 -13.28 15.92
CA GLU A 463 11.40 -14.63 16.00
C GLU A 463 11.70 -15.19 14.60
N ASP A 464 10.75 -14.97 13.69
CA ASP A 464 10.84 -15.12 12.25
C ASP A 464 9.94 -14.05 11.61
N TRP A 465 9.87 -14.03 10.28
CA TRP A 465 9.11 -13.02 9.53
C TRP A 465 7.58 -13.13 9.65
N SER A 466 7.01 -14.23 10.18
CA SER A 466 5.58 -14.28 10.53
C SER A 466 5.25 -13.36 11.70
N GLN A 467 6.24 -13.01 12.53
CA GLN A 467 6.10 -12.09 13.65
C GLN A 467 6.48 -10.64 13.28
N LEU A 468 6.65 -10.31 11.98
CA LEU A 468 7.00 -8.96 11.51
C LEU A 468 6.05 -7.88 12.04
N PHE A 469 4.75 -8.17 12.07
CA PHE A 469 3.72 -7.27 12.62
C PHE A 469 3.94 -6.88 14.10
N MET A 470 4.72 -7.65 14.87
CA MET A 470 5.09 -7.31 16.25
C MET A 470 6.15 -6.20 16.35
N SER A 471 6.80 -5.86 15.23
CA SER A 471 7.65 -4.66 15.13
C SER A 471 6.88 -3.55 14.45
N GLU A 472 6.40 -3.84 13.24
CA GLU A 472 5.75 -2.88 12.35
C GLU A 472 4.43 -2.35 12.88
N GLY A 473 3.59 -3.21 13.47
CA GLY A 473 2.35 -2.76 14.10
C GLY A 473 2.58 -1.85 15.31
N PHE A 474 3.68 -2.02 16.04
CA PHE A 474 4.01 -1.13 17.15
C PHE A 474 4.58 0.19 16.64
N ALA A 475 5.46 0.18 15.64
CA ALA A 475 5.96 1.41 15.02
C ALA A 475 4.81 2.22 14.39
N GLN A 476 3.91 1.55 13.66
CA GLN A 476 2.73 2.15 13.05
C GLN A 476 1.69 2.68 14.07
N PHE A 477 1.62 2.07 15.26
CA PHE A 477 0.84 2.61 16.40
C PHE A 477 1.53 3.83 17.03
N PHE A 478 2.83 3.72 17.32
CA PHE A 478 3.57 4.73 18.05
C PHE A 478 3.93 5.96 17.23
N GLU A 479 4.04 5.87 15.90
CA GLU A 479 4.41 7.04 15.08
C GLU A 479 3.43 8.21 15.23
N THR A 480 2.14 7.94 15.48
CA THR A 480 1.12 8.98 15.70
C THR A 480 0.97 9.29 17.19
N TYR A 481 1.03 8.27 18.06
CA TYR A 481 0.91 8.43 19.52
C TYR A 481 2.09 9.22 20.13
N ALA A 482 3.32 8.83 19.79
CA ALA A 482 4.53 9.49 20.27
C ALA A 482 4.72 10.87 19.63
N PHE A 483 4.34 11.05 18.35
CA PHE A 483 4.34 12.37 17.71
C PHE A 483 3.46 13.36 18.48
N ALA A 484 2.16 13.02 18.69
CA ALA A 484 1.22 13.89 19.39
C ALA A 484 1.69 14.20 20.84
N ALA A 485 2.23 13.20 21.54
CA ALA A 485 2.75 13.36 22.90
C ALA A 485 4.06 14.17 23.00
N VAL A 486 4.69 14.54 21.89
CA VAL A 486 5.97 15.27 21.81
C VAL A 486 5.83 16.67 21.21
N THR A 487 4.81 16.90 20.37
CA THR A 487 4.57 18.18 19.69
C THR A 487 3.60 19.11 20.42
N ASP A 488 3.11 18.73 21.61
CA ASP A 488 2.04 19.43 22.34
C ASP A 488 0.76 19.60 21.48
N GLY A 489 0.56 18.69 20.52
CA GLY A 489 -0.55 18.73 19.56
C GLY A 489 -1.91 18.53 20.23
N ASN A 490 -2.95 19.14 19.66
CA ASN A 490 -4.31 19.01 20.17
C ASN A 490 -4.79 17.54 20.10
N GLN A 491 -5.41 17.03 21.17
CA GLN A 491 -6.03 15.70 21.23
C GLN A 491 -6.97 15.44 20.04
N ALA A 492 -7.70 16.46 19.56
CA ALA A 492 -8.58 16.34 18.40
C ALA A 492 -7.82 16.07 17.08
N GLU A 493 -6.62 16.62 16.90
CA GLU A 493 -5.78 16.33 15.73
C GLU A 493 -5.22 14.91 15.79
N TYR A 494 -4.83 14.46 16.98
CA TYR A 494 -4.44 13.06 17.22
C TYR A 494 -5.58 12.08 16.90
N SER A 495 -6.80 12.32 17.41
CA SER A 495 -7.99 11.51 17.07
C SER A 495 -8.24 11.48 15.55
N LEU A 496 -8.15 12.63 14.87
CA LEU A 496 -8.34 12.71 13.42
C LEU A 496 -7.30 11.89 12.64
N GLN A 497 -6.02 12.00 12.99
CA GLN A 497 -4.95 11.29 12.30
C GLN A 497 -5.03 9.77 12.55
N MET A 498 -5.38 9.34 13.77
CA MET A 498 -5.66 7.94 14.08
C MET A 498 -6.87 7.41 13.29
N ALA A 499 -7.93 8.19 13.14
CA ALA A 499 -9.12 7.80 12.40
C ALA A 499 -8.89 7.71 10.88
N LYS A 500 -8.10 8.61 10.30
CA LYS A 500 -7.69 8.53 8.89
C LYS A 500 -6.86 7.27 8.61
N LYS A 501 -5.94 6.92 9.50
CA LYS A 501 -5.21 5.65 9.44
C LYS A 501 -6.15 4.46 9.48
N LEU A 502 -7.02 4.41 10.49
CA LEU A 502 -8.03 3.35 10.65
C LEU A 502 -8.90 3.18 9.40
N LEU A 503 -9.32 4.29 8.77
CA LEU A 503 -10.03 4.25 7.49
C LEU A 503 -9.19 3.60 6.37
N GLY A 504 -7.92 3.98 6.25
CA GLY A 504 -6.97 3.34 5.34
C GLY A 504 -6.84 1.83 5.59
N THR A 505 -6.69 1.43 6.85
CA THR A 505 -6.62 0.02 7.29
C THR A 505 -7.84 -0.77 6.84
N LEU A 506 -9.04 -0.28 7.21
CA LEU A 506 -10.31 -0.94 6.93
C LEU A 506 -10.56 -1.08 5.42
N LEU A 507 -10.11 -0.11 4.61
CA LEU A 507 -10.26 -0.15 3.15
C LEU A 507 -9.25 -1.07 2.44
N ASN A 508 -8.15 -1.42 3.12
CA ASN A 508 -7.19 -2.41 2.65
C ASN A 508 -7.59 -3.84 3.04
N ASP A 509 -7.86 -4.10 4.33
CA ASP A 509 -8.27 -5.42 4.85
C ASP A 509 -9.72 -5.81 4.50
N ALA A 510 -10.53 -4.89 3.94
CA ALA A 510 -11.81 -5.26 3.34
C ALA A 510 -11.65 -6.07 2.05
N LYS A 511 -10.44 -6.19 1.49
CA LYS A 511 -10.11 -7.12 0.40
C LYS A 511 -9.61 -8.43 1.04
N PRO A 512 -9.78 -9.61 0.42
CA PRO A 512 -9.20 -10.83 0.96
C PRO A 512 -7.68 -10.81 0.83
N VAL A 513 -7.04 -10.60 1.96
CA VAL A 513 -5.59 -10.48 2.16
C VAL A 513 -5.08 -11.68 3.00
N HIS A 514 -3.81 -11.68 3.39
CA HIS A 514 -3.25 -12.72 4.27
C HIS A 514 -3.51 -12.42 5.77
N PRO A 515 -3.41 -13.41 6.66
CA PRO A 515 -3.20 -13.18 8.10
C PRO A 515 -1.93 -12.35 8.35
N ASN A 516 -1.81 -11.70 9.51
CA ASN A 516 -0.55 -11.07 9.92
C ASN A 516 0.49 -12.15 10.34
N ASP A 517 0.03 -13.25 10.95
CA ASP A 517 0.85 -14.41 11.31
C ASP A 517 0.92 -15.40 10.13
N CYS A 518 1.78 -15.09 9.14
CA CYS A 518 1.95 -15.89 7.92
C CYS A 518 3.43 -16.19 7.60
N VAL A 519 3.73 -17.45 7.25
CA VAL A 519 5.09 -17.91 6.91
C VAL A 519 5.30 -17.81 5.41
N ALA A 520 6.28 -17.02 4.98
CA ALA A 520 6.66 -16.88 3.58
C ALA A 520 7.54 -18.05 3.12
N ASN A 521 7.26 -18.58 1.92
CA ASN A 521 7.99 -19.69 1.31
C ASN A 521 9.06 -19.21 0.31
N SER A 522 9.22 -17.89 0.14
CA SER A 522 10.28 -17.29 -0.69
C SER A 522 10.55 -15.84 -0.30
N THR A 523 11.72 -15.29 -0.67
CA THR A 523 12.01 -13.85 -0.52
C THR A 523 11.04 -12.96 -1.30
N LEU A 524 10.50 -13.46 -2.41
CA LEU A 524 9.51 -12.73 -3.21
C LEU A 524 8.16 -12.71 -2.48
N GLU A 525 7.71 -13.86 -1.94
CA GLU A 525 6.49 -13.93 -1.14
C GLU A 525 6.57 -13.02 0.10
N LEU A 526 7.71 -13.07 0.81
CA LEU A 526 7.96 -12.23 1.97
C LEU A 526 7.84 -10.72 1.65
N SER A 527 8.29 -10.28 0.47
CA SER A 527 8.19 -8.86 0.10
C SER A 527 6.75 -8.34 -0.06
N TYR A 528 5.74 -9.21 -0.18
CA TYR A 528 4.33 -8.78 -0.14
C TYR A 528 3.75 -8.74 1.27
N TYR A 529 4.38 -9.36 2.27
CA TYR A 529 3.94 -9.24 3.66
C TYR A 529 4.39 -7.91 4.28
N PHE A 530 5.28 -7.17 3.60
CA PHE A 530 5.56 -5.75 3.88
C PHE A 530 4.47 -4.85 3.27
N ASP A 531 3.20 -5.08 3.66
CA ASP A 531 2.04 -4.35 3.17
C ASP A 531 1.28 -3.61 4.28
N ALA A 532 0.31 -2.79 3.86
CA ALA A 532 -0.52 -2.04 4.80
C ALA A 532 -1.29 -2.94 5.79
N VAL A 533 -1.58 -4.20 5.46
CA VAL A 533 -2.31 -5.10 6.36
C VAL A 533 -1.42 -5.55 7.51
N THR A 534 -0.17 -5.95 7.25
CA THR A 534 0.79 -6.32 8.32
C THR A 534 0.98 -5.20 9.33
N TYR A 535 1.10 -3.96 8.85
CA TYR A 535 1.39 -2.77 9.66
C TYR A 535 0.13 -2.23 10.34
N ASP A 536 -0.84 -1.75 9.55
CA ASP A 536 -1.95 -0.95 10.03
C ASP A 536 -2.93 -1.77 10.88
N ARG A 537 -3.18 -3.03 10.51
CA ARG A 537 -4.11 -3.90 11.26
C ARG A 537 -3.56 -4.21 12.66
N ALA A 538 -2.28 -4.52 12.76
CA ALA A 538 -1.65 -4.76 14.05
C ALA A 538 -1.67 -3.50 14.92
N ALA A 539 -1.39 -2.32 14.35
CA ALA A 539 -1.52 -1.04 15.04
C ALA A 539 -2.95 -0.77 15.55
N ALA A 540 -3.97 -1.04 14.74
CA ALA A 540 -5.38 -0.89 15.12
C ALA A 540 -5.77 -1.87 16.24
N VAL A 541 -5.30 -3.13 16.18
CA VAL A 541 -5.52 -4.13 17.24
C VAL A 541 -4.78 -3.75 18.53
N PHE A 542 -3.56 -3.19 18.46
CA PHE A 542 -2.86 -2.70 19.65
C PHE A 542 -3.56 -1.49 20.28
N ASN A 543 -4.11 -0.55 19.49
CA ASN A 543 -4.95 0.53 20.01
C ASN A 543 -6.27 0.00 20.62
N MET A 544 -6.88 -1.01 20.01
CA MET A 544 -8.06 -1.68 20.55
C MET A 544 -7.77 -2.33 21.91
N ILE A 545 -6.60 -2.95 22.07
CA ILE A 545 -6.16 -3.49 23.37
C ILE A 545 -5.91 -2.36 24.38
N ARG A 546 -5.26 -1.24 23.99
CA ARG A 546 -5.13 -0.05 24.85
C ARG A 546 -6.49 0.46 25.32
N GLY A 547 -7.49 0.49 24.45
CA GLY A 547 -8.87 0.86 24.79
C GLY A 547 -9.57 -0.13 25.73
N ILE A 548 -9.20 -1.41 25.71
CA ILE A 548 -9.75 -2.44 26.61
C ILE A 548 -9.13 -2.32 28.02
N VAL A 549 -7.80 -2.23 28.11
CA VAL A 549 -7.09 -2.33 29.41
C VAL A 549 -6.74 -0.98 30.03
N GLY A 550 -6.92 0.13 29.31
CA GLY A 550 -6.48 1.46 29.71
C GLY A 550 -4.96 1.65 29.58
N GLU A 551 -4.52 2.91 29.59
CA GLU A 551 -3.12 3.25 29.31
C GLU A 551 -2.14 2.66 30.35
N ASP A 552 -2.45 2.77 31.64
CA ASP A 552 -1.51 2.39 32.70
C ASP A 552 -1.18 0.89 32.66
N ILE A 553 -2.19 0.04 32.45
CA ILE A 553 -2.01 -1.41 32.29
C ILE A 553 -1.29 -1.70 30.98
N PHE A 554 -1.70 -1.07 29.87
CA PHE A 554 -1.07 -1.25 28.55
C PHE A 554 0.44 -0.95 28.58
N PHE A 555 0.84 0.22 29.08
CA PHE A 555 2.25 0.59 29.16
C PHE A 555 3.03 -0.24 30.18
N THR A 556 2.40 -0.66 31.28
CA THR A 556 3.04 -1.58 32.24
C THR A 556 3.26 -2.97 31.63
N ALA A 557 2.32 -3.47 30.82
CA ALA A 557 2.50 -4.70 30.04
C ALA A 557 3.64 -4.57 29.03
N LEU A 558 3.73 -3.45 28.29
CA LEU A 558 4.82 -3.21 27.34
C LEU A 558 6.19 -3.13 28.03
N ARG A 559 6.31 -2.44 29.17
CA ARG A 559 7.54 -2.41 29.98
C ARG A 559 7.95 -3.81 30.45
N SER A 560 6.99 -4.61 30.93
CA SER A 560 7.21 -6.00 31.34
C SER A 560 7.65 -6.88 30.17
N TYR A 561 6.98 -6.77 29.01
CA TYR A 561 7.28 -7.49 27.78
C TYR A 561 8.69 -7.18 27.26
N LEU A 562 9.04 -5.90 27.11
CA LEU A 562 10.35 -5.45 26.63
C LEU A 562 11.48 -5.88 27.59
N SER A 563 11.25 -5.76 28.90
CA SER A 563 12.23 -6.16 29.91
C SER A 563 12.47 -7.66 29.93
N ALA A 564 11.41 -8.47 29.85
CA ALA A 564 11.49 -9.93 29.87
C ALA A 564 12.08 -10.54 28.58
N ASN A 565 12.00 -9.82 27.45
CA ASN A 565 12.46 -10.30 26.14
C ASN A 565 13.66 -9.53 25.58
N ARG A 566 14.33 -8.72 26.42
CA ARG A 566 15.45 -7.86 26.03
C ARG A 566 16.58 -8.64 25.34
N ASN A 567 17.00 -8.18 24.16
CA ASN A 567 17.97 -8.82 23.28
C ASN A 567 17.54 -10.22 22.77
N GLY A 568 16.24 -10.53 22.80
CA GLY A 568 15.64 -11.79 22.39
C GLY A 568 14.62 -11.62 21.26
N HIS A 569 13.57 -12.45 21.28
CA HIS A 569 12.60 -12.57 20.19
C HIS A 569 11.18 -12.08 20.55
N ALA A 570 10.55 -11.40 19.61
CA ALA A 570 9.16 -10.95 19.63
C ALA A 570 8.24 -12.05 19.14
N HIS A 571 7.17 -12.29 19.89
CA HIS A 571 6.06 -13.18 19.51
C HIS A 571 4.81 -12.72 20.28
N TRP A 572 3.67 -12.62 19.59
CA TRP A 572 2.42 -12.09 20.15
C TRP A 572 1.95 -12.78 21.44
N ARG A 573 2.20 -14.09 21.61
CA ARG A 573 1.89 -14.82 22.86
C ARG A 573 2.59 -14.24 24.09
N LYS A 574 3.84 -13.80 23.94
CA LYS A 574 4.62 -13.21 25.03
C LYS A 574 4.01 -11.87 25.49
N LEU A 575 3.44 -11.11 24.57
CA LEU A 575 2.68 -9.89 24.87
C LEU A 575 1.32 -10.23 25.53
N ALA A 576 0.64 -11.27 25.06
CA ALA A 576 -0.60 -11.78 25.70
C ALA A 576 -0.36 -12.16 27.18
N HIS A 577 0.71 -12.91 27.45
CA HIS A 577 1.11 -13.24 28.83
C HIS A 577 1.52 -11.99 29.63
N ALA A 578 2.23 -11.02 29.02
CA ALA A 578 2.59 -9.78 29.69
C ALA A 578 1.35 -8.98 30.13
N LEU A 579 0.34 -8.84 29.27
CA LEU A 579 -0.96 -8.23 29.59
C LEU A 579 -1.66 -8.99 30.73
N GLN A 580 -1.81 -10.31 30.59
CA GLN A 580 -2.48 -11.15 31.59
C GLN A 580 -1.82 -11.09 32.97
N ASN A 581 -0.49 -10.93 33.04
CA ASN A 581 0.27 -10.88 34.29
C ASN A 581 0.21 -9.54 35.01
N VAL A 582 -0.08 -8.42 34.33
CA VAL A 582 -0.16 -7.08 34.95
C VAL A 582 -1.58 -6.71 35.37
N ILE A 583 -2.60 -7.37 34.83
CA ILE A 583 -4.00 -7.18 35.20
C ILE A 583 -4.27 -7.79 36.59
N PRO A 584 -4.88 -7.07 37.56
CA PRO A 584 -5.25 -7.62 38.86
C PRO A 584 -6.21 -8.80 38.74
N LYS A 585 -6.03 -9.84 39.57
CA LYS A 585 -6.81 -11.10 39.49
C LYS A 585 -8.29 -10.95 39.87
N ASP A 586 -8.63 -9.87 40.55
CA ASP A 586 -9.96 -9.47 40.98
C ASP A 586 -10.63 -8.48 40.00
N ASP A 587 -9.88 -7.94 39.05
CA ASP A 587 -10.41 -7.08 37.98
C ASP A 587 -11.29 -7.89 37.01
N ALA A 588 -12.34 -7.27 36.47
CA ALA A 588 -13.19 -7.89 35.45
C ALA A 588 -12.42 -8.23 34.17
N LEU A 589 -11.40 -7.44 33.82
CA LEU A 589 -10.50 -7.65 32.68
C LEU A 589 -9.69 -8.95 32.78
N SER A 590 -9.49 -9.49 33.99
CA SER A 590 -8.76 -10.76 34.20
C SER A 590 -9.42 -11.97 33.52
N LYS A 591 -10.71 -11.84 33.16
CA LYS A 591 -11.51 -12.86 32.47
C LYS A 591 -11.33 -12.86 30.95
N ILE A 592 -10.67 -11.84 30.39
CA ILE A 592 -10.40 -11.75 28.94
C ILE A 592 -9.20 -12.63 28.61
N ASP A 593 -9.41 -13.67 27.80
CA ASP A 593 -8.31 -14.47 27.25
C ASP A 593 -7.62 -13.69 26.12
N PHE A 594 -6.50 -13.05 26.44
CA PHE A 594 -5.70 -12.31 25.46
C PHE A 594 -5.04 -13.21 24.41
N GLU A 595 -4.77 -14.50 24.68
CA GLU A 595 -4.22 -15.39 23.65
C GLU A 595 -5.29 -15.70 22.59
N ALA A 596 -6.51 -16.02 23.02
CA ALA A 596 -7.66 -16.18 22.13
C ALA A 596 -8.01 -14.88 21.38
N PHE A 597 -7.89 -13.72 22.05
CA PHE A 597 -8.10 -12.41 21.42
C PHE A 597 -7.10 -12.16 20.29
N PHE A 598 -5.79 -12.25 20.55
CA PHE A 598 -4.77 -12.07 19.51
C PHE A 598 -4.94 -13.05 18.35
N LYS A 599 -5.26 -14.31 18.65
CA LYS A 599 -5.53 -15.33 17.63
C LYS A 599 -6.69 -14.92 16.72
N ALA A 600 -7.84 -14.54 17.29
CA ALA A 600 -9.00 -14.12 16.49
C ALA A 600 -8.73 -12.85 15.66
N TRP A 601 -7.92 -11.92 16.18
CA TRP A 601 -7.71 -10.61 15.59
C TRP A 601 -6.50 -10.47 14.66
N LEU A 602 -5.53 -11.39 14.67
CA LEU A 602 -4.30 -11.31 13.85
C LEU A 602 -4.00 -12.56 13.00
N THR A 603 -4.53 -13.75 13.33
CA THR A 603 -4.16 -15.01 12.61
C THR A 603 -5.19 -15.45 11.56
N VAL A 604 -6.15 -14.60 11.20
CA VAL A 604 -7.21 -14.87 10.20
C VAL A 604 -7.49 -13.57 9.42
N PRO A 605 -7.66 -13.57 8.09
CA PRO A 605 -7.85 -12.33 7.31
C PRO A 605 -9.22 -11.67 7.55
N GLY A 606 -9.29 -10.35 7.33
CA GLY A 606 -10.52 -9.56 7.44
C GLY A 606 -10.98 -9.25 8.88
N PHE A 607 -12.05 -8.47 8.96
CA PHE A 607 -12.59 -7.90 10.20
C PHE A 607 -14.14 -7.88 10.20
N PRO A 608 -14.81 -7.70 11.33
CA PRO A 608 -16.28 -7.72 11.39
C PRO A 608 -16.94 -6.37 11.06
N VAL A 609 -18.14 -6.43 10.48
CA VAL A 609 -19.16 -5.37 10.56
C VAL A 609 -20.17 -5.72 11.64
N VAL A 610 -20.46 -4.76 12.52
CA VAL A 610 -21.50 -4.82 13.55
C VAL A 610 -22.75 -4.13 13.00
N ASN A 611 -23.76 -4.92 12.64
CA ASN A 611 -25.05 -4.43 12.19
C ASN A 611 -25.90 -4.10 13.42
N VAL A 612 -26.45 -2.88 13.47
CA VAL A 612 -27.21 -2.33 14.58
C VAL A 612 -28.66 -2.13 14.14
N LYS A 613 -29.58 -2.86 14.78
CA LYS A 613 -31.02 -2.77 14.56
C LYS A 613 -31.73 -2.32 15.82
N LYS A 614 -32.67 -1.37 15.71
CA LYS A 614 -33.48 -0.87 16.83
C LYS A 614 -34.92 -1.40 16.76
N GLU A 615 -35.43 -1.90 17.89
CA GLU A 615 -36.82 -2.32 18.10
C GLU A 615 -37.31 -1.78 19.46
N GLY A 616 -37.98 -0.62 19.43
CA GLY A 616 -38.30 0.16 20.65
C GLY A 616 -37.02 0.51 21.41
N LYS A 617 -37.02 0.25 22.73
CA LYS A 617 -35.85 0.39 23.62
C LYS A 617 -34.69 -0.59 23.39
N LYS A 618 -34.82 -1.56 22.47
CA LYS A 618 -33.81 -2.61 22.29
C LYS A 618 -33.01 -2.42 21.02
N PHE A 619 -31.69 -2.45 21.19
CA PHE A 619 -30.74 -2.48 20.10
C PHE A 619 -30.11 -3.88 20.03
N THR A 620 -30.31 -4.55 18.90
CA THR A 620 -29.65 -5.82 18.59
C THR A 620 -28.42 -5.54 17.74
N LEU A 621 -27.26 -5.95 18.23
CA LEU A 621 -25.96 -5.84 17.58
C LEU A 621 -25.54 -7.21 17.08
N LYS A 622 -25.34 -7.33 15.77
CA LYS A 622 -24.98 -8.59 15.10
C LYS A 622 -23.72 -8.44 14.25
N ALA A 623 -22.71 -9.21 14.62
CA ALA A 623 -21.42 -9.23 13.92
C ALA A 623 -21.43 -10.22 12.75
N SER A 624 -20.81 -9.83 11.63
CA SER A 624 -20.52 -10.69 10.48
C SER A 624 -19.22 -10.24 9.82
N LEU A 625 -18.48 -11.16 9.19
CA LEU A 625 -17.29 -10.82 8.38
C LEU A 625 -17.64 -9.75 7.33
N PHE A 626 -16.84 -8.69 7.26
CA PHE A 626 -16.98 -7.62 6.26
C PHE A 626 -16.00 -7.84 5.11
N LEU A 627 -16.49 -7.83 3.87
CA LEU A 627 -15.68 -7.95 2.65
C LEU A 627 -16.21 -7.07 1.53
N LYS A 628 -15.27 -6.51 0.76
CA LYS A 628 -15.51 -5.71 -0.44
C LYS A 628 -15.81 -6.63 -1.62
N LEU A 629 -17.09 -7.04 -1.67
CA LEU A 629 -17.70 -7.91 -2.68
C LEU A 629 -17.30 -9.40 -2.57
N SER A 630 -18.11 -10.26 -3.18
CA SER A 630 -18.02 -11.72 -3.07
C SER A 630 -16.82 -12.27 -3.85
N HIS A 631 -15.68 -12.34 -3.18
CA HIS A 631 -14.45 -12.76 -3.82
C HIS A 631 -14.46 -14.28 -4.13
N PRO A 632 -14.16 -14.72 -5.37
CA PRO A 632 -14.20 -16.13 -5.74
C PRO A 632 -13.11 -16.98 -5.06
N LEU A 633 -12.08 -16.35 -4.46
CA LEU A 633 -11.11 -17.05 -3.59
C LEU A 633 -11.52 -17.10 -2.12
N MET A 634 -12.81 -16.95 -1.78
CA MET A 634 -13.37 -17.63 -0.60
C MET A 634 -13.50 -19.14 -0.87
N ASP A 635 -12.40 -19.71 -1.34
CA ASP A 635 -12.15 -21.13 -1.48
C ASP A 635 -11.89 -21.69 -0.07
N SER A 636 -12.13 -22.99 0.06
CA SER A 636 -12.06 -23.92 1.20
C SER A 636 -11.01 -23.72 2.32
N ARG A 637 -10.04 -22.81 2.17
CA ARG A 637 -8.95 -22.53 3.12
C ARG A 637 -9.32 -21.62 4.29
N TRP A 638 -10.30 -20.72 4.15
CA TRP A 638 -10.65 -19.74 5.19
C TRP A 638 -12.10 -19.88 5.65
N PRO A 639 -12.38 -19.95 6.97
CA PRO A 639 -13.73 -20.21 7.47
C PRO A 639 -14.65 -19.00 7.30
N LEU A 640 -15.68 -19.15 6.45
CA LEU A 640 -16.83 -18.24 6.34
C LEU A 640 -17.58 -18.03 7.69
N GLY A 641 -17.34 -18.88 8.68
CA GLY A 641 -17.87 -18.79 10.04
C GLY A 641 -16.90 -18.18 11.06
N GLN A 642 -15.92 -17.38 10.65
CA GLN A 642 -15.04 -16.67 11.58
C GLN A 642 -15.85 -15.77 12.52
N THR A 643 -15.46 -15.77 13.80
CA THR A 643 -16.07 -14.96 14.86
C THR A 643 -14.98 -14.34 15.73
N TRP A 644 -15.28 -13.22 16.37
CA TRP A 644 -14.33 -12.44 17.15
C TRP A 644 -14.91 -12.13 18.54
N PRO A 645 -14.06 -12.02 19.59
CA PRO A 645 -14.41 -11.29 20.80
C PRO A 645 -14.34 -9.79 20.48
N ILE A 646 -15.50 -9.13 20.34
CA ILE A 646 -15.56 -7.73 19.89
C ILE A 646 -15.79 -6.80 21.09
N PRO A 647 -14.84 -5.91 21.42
CA PRO A 647 -15.06 -4.89 22.44
C PRO A 647 -16.04 -3.83 21.91
N ILE A 648 -17.27 -3.82 22.43
CA ILE A 648 -18.30 -2.86 22.07
C ILE A 648 -18.26 -1.69 23.06
N TRP A 649 -17.63 -0.59 22.64
CA TRP A 649 -17.83 0.72 23.27
C TRP A 649 -19.07 1.39 22.69
N TYR A 650 -19.88 2.04 23.52
CA TYR A 650 -21.00 2.85 23.04
C TYR A 650 -21.40 3.98 24.00
N ARG A 651 -22.00 5.03 23.46
CA ARG A 651 -22.67 6.12 24.21
C ARG A 651 -24.17 6.08 23.93
N VAL A 652 -25.00 6.59 24.85
CA VAL A 652 -26.48 6.65 24.70
C VAL A 652 -26.90 8.12 24.65
N SER A 653 -27.85 8.51 23.79
CA SER A 653 -28.25 9.93 23.67
C SER A 653 -28.74 10.59 24.95
N SER A 654 -29.48 9.89 25.81
CA SER A 654 -29.95 10.41 27.11
C SER A 654 -28.85 10.59 28.15
N ASP A 655 -27.68 9.99 27.92
CA ASP A 655 -26.63 9.75 28.90
C ASP A 655 -25.28 9.67 28.15
N PHE A 656 -24.98 10.76 27.44
CA PHE A 656 -23.97 10.76 26.40
C PHE A 656 -22.55 10.79 26.97
N ASP A 657 -22.36 11.38 28.16
CA ASP A 657 -21.05 11.53 28.80
C ASP A 657 -20.48 10.19 29.34
N GLU A 658 -21.32 9.19 29.64
CA GLU A 658 -20.87 7.85 30.02
C GLU A 658 -20.49 7.00 28.79
N LEU A 659 -19.20 6.62 28.69
CA LEU A 659 -18.76 5.57 27.76
C LEU A 659 -19.05 4.20 28.36
N LYS A 660 -19.91 3.42 27.71
CA LYS A 660 -20.29 2.07 28.13
C LYS A 660 -19.48 1.06 27.35
N PHE A 661 -19.02 0.01 28.02
CA PHE A 661 -18.16 -1.04 27.46
C PHE A 661 -18.73 -2.43 27.75
N ILE A 662 -18.87 -3.25 26.71
CA ILE A 662 -19.27 -4.65 26.81
C ILE A 662 -18.42 -5.49 25.85
N MET A 663 -17.86 -6.60 26.30
CA MET A 663 -17.26 -7.58 25.40
C MET A 663 -18.35 -8.43 24.75
N MET A 664 -18.52 -8.31 23.44
CA MET A 664 -19.41 -9.16 22.64
C MET A 664 -18.75 -10.51 22.40
N GLU A 665 -19.42 -11.56 22.87
CA GLU A 665 -18.97 -12.95 22.79
C GLU A 665 -18.93 -13.46 21.33
N PRO A 666 -17.89 -14.25 20.94
CA PRO A 666 -17.80 -14.80 19.59
C PRO A 666 -19.05 -15.56 19.16
N GLY A 667 -19.65 -15.13 18.05
CA GLY A 667 -20.80 -15.79 17.42
C GLY A 667 -22.14 -15.63 18.13
N LYS A 668 -22.24 -14.73 19.13
CA LYS A 668 -23.51 -14.40 19.80
C LYS A 668 -23.94 -12.98 19.46
N ASP A 669 -25.24 -12.78 19.23
CA ASP A 669 -25.82 -11.45 19.10
C ASP A 669 -25.81 -10.74 20.48
N LEU A 670 -25.50 -9.44 20.52
CA LEU A 670 -25.52 -8.62 21.74
C LEU A 670 -26.80 -7.77 21.75
N ILE A 671 -27.50 -7.72 22.89
CA ILE A 671 -28.68 -6.87 23.09
C ILE A 671 -28.34 -5.77 24.09
N VAL A 672 -28.50 -4.52 23.68
CA VAL A 672 -28.40 -3.32 24.52
C VAL A 672 -29.80 -2.76 24.71
N GLU A 673 -30.20 -2.49 25.95
CA GLU A 673 -31.50 -1.87 26.28
C GLU A 673 -31.26 -0.44 26.80
N VAL A 674 -31.96 0.53 26.21
CA VAL A 674 -31.82 1.97 26.53
C VAL A 674 -32.99 2.48 27.39
N PRO A 675 -32.84 3.61 28.12
CA PRO A 675 -33.89 4.11 29.01
C PRO A 675 -35.19 4.50 28.29
N ASN A 676 -35.11 5.14 27.11
CA ASN A 676 -36.26 5.68 26.39
C ASN A 676 -36.37 5.09 24.96
N ASP A 677 -37.59 5.03 24.41
CA ASP A 677 -37.82 4.51 23.06
C ASP A 677 -37.24 5.42 21.96
N ASP A 678 -37.01 6.70 22.24
CA ASP A 678 -36.39 7.64 21.30
C ASP A 678 -34.85 7.60 21.32
N ASP A 679 -34.23 6.99 22.35
CA ASP A 679 -32.77 7.05 22.53
C ASP A 679 -32.00 6.39 21.38
N LEU A 680 -30.90 7.01 20.97
CA LEU A 680 -29.92 6.46 20.04
C LEU A 680 -28.72 5.89 20.80
N ILE A 681 -28.07 4.89 20.20
CA ILE A 681 -26.73 4.46 20.63
C ILE A 681 -25.71 4.80 19.55
N TYR A 682 -24.52 5.22 20.00
CA TYR A 682 -23.39 5.54 19.15
C TYR A 682 -22.30 4.49 19.42
N VAL A 683 -22.24 3.46 18.57
CA VAL A 683 -21.31 2.33 18.74
C VAL A 683 -19.91 2.72 18.22
N ASN A 684 -18.88 2.23 18.93
CA ASN A 684 -17.46 2.50 18.71
C ASN A 684 -17.10 4.00 18.78
N SER A 685 -17.74 4.72 19.69
CA SER A 685 -17.74 6.19 19.79
C SER A 685 -16.38 6.86 19.99
N GLU A 686 -15.32 6.12 20.35
CA GLU A 686 -13.97 6.64 20.58
C GLU A 686 -12.93 6.09 19.58
N ASN A 687 -13.37 5.47 18.48
CA ASN A 687 -12.51 4.94 17.42
C ASN A 687 -11.49 3.87 17.88
N HIS A 688 -11.67 3.29 19.07
CA HIS A 688 -10.81 2.22 19.60
C HIS A 688 -10.94 0.90 18.84
N GLY A 689 -12.14 0.56 18.35
CA GLY A 689 -12.42 -0.78 17.81
C GLY A 689 -12.08 -0.94 16.32
N TYR A 690 -11.33 -1.99 16.00
CA TYR A 690 -11.02 -2.41 14.63
C TYR A 690 -12.16 -3.22 13.99
N TYR A 691 -13.29 -2.56 13.77
CA TYR A 691 -14.48 -3.11 13.12
C TYR A 691 -15.26 -1.97 12.44
N ILE A 692 -16.30 -2.28 11.66
CA ILE A 692 -17.25 -1.29 11.10
C ILE A 692 -18.59 -1.33 11.84
N VAL A 693 -19.30 -0.21 11.95
CA VAL A 693 -20.69 -0.15 12.44
C VAL A 693 -21.65 0.18 11.29
N ASN A 694 -22.66 -0.66 11.09
CA ASN A 694 -23.73 -0.43 10.11
C ASN A 694 -25.07 -0.23 10.83
N TYR A 695 -25.67 0.96 10.74
CA TYR A 695 -26.99 1.24 11.30
C TYR A 695 -28.09 0.91 10.28
N GLU A 696 -28.97 -0.05 10.59
CA GLU A 696 -29.96 -0.54 9.62
C GLU A 696 -31.12 0.44 9.37
N GLY A 697 -31.64 0.45 8.14
CA GLY A 697 -32.88 1.16 7.78
C GLY A 697 -32.79 2.68 7.91
N ASP A 698 -33.71 3.26 8.68
CA ASP A 698 -33.79 4.69 8.99
C ASP A 698 -32.88 5.11 10.15
N LEU A 699 -32.31 4.15 10.89
CA LEU A 699 -31.42 4.43 12.02
C LEU A 699 -30.14 5.14 11.56
N PHE A 700 -29.61 4.81 10.36
CA PHE A 700 -28.50 5.55 9.75
C PHE A 700 -28.80 7.03 9.59
N ASP A 701 -30.00 7.37 9.10
CA ASP A 701 -30.37 8.76 8.83
C ASP A 701 -30.66 9.50 10.15
N LYS A 702 -31.22 8.81 11.16
CA LYS A 702 -31.39 9.33 12.52
C LYS A 702 -30.06 9.62 13.21
N VAL A 703 -29.11 8.70 13.15
CA VAL A 703 -27.75 8.89 13.70
C VAL A 703 -27.03 10.01 12.97
N LEU A 704 -27.11 10.07 11.62
CA LEU A 704 -26.57 11.19 10.85
C LEU A 704 -27.16 12.52 11.32
N ILE A 705 -28.49 12.65 11.39
CA ILE A 705 -29.16 13.89 11.84
C ILE A 705 -28.75 14.26 13.27
N ALA A 706 -28.62 13.31 14.19
CA ALA A 706 -28.19 13.58 15.57
C ALA A 706 -26.74 14.08 15.64
N VAL A 707 -25.81 13.41 14.96
CA VAL A 707 -24.40 13.81 14.83
C VAL A 707 -24.27 15.17 14.11
N LEU A 708 -25.23 15.51 13.23
CA LEU A 708 -25.27 16.82 12.61
C LEU A 708 -25.80 17.91 13.56
N ASN A 709 -26.87 17.66 14.32
CA ASN A 709 -27.58 18.73 15.03
C ASN A 709 -26.94 19.20 16.34
N ASP A 710 -26.08 18.39 16.96
CA ASP A 710 -25.52 18.69 18.28
C ASP A 710 -24.07 19.19 18.20
N PHE A 711 -23.81 20.31 18.88
CA PHE A 711 -22.61 21.14 18.78
C PHE A 711 -21.57 20.87 19.89
N ALA A 712 -21.85 19.93 20.79
CA ALA A 712 -20.94 19.61 21.89
C ALA A 712 -19.60 19.03 21.38
N SER A 713 -18.48 19.49 21.94
CA SER A 713 -17.14 18.94 21.68
C SER A 713 -16.98 17.47 22.08
N SER A 714 -17.94 16.91 22.82
CA SER A 714 -18.01 15.49 23.17
C SER A 714 -18.42 14.60 21.99
N LEU A 715 -19.01 15.15 20.92
CA LEU A 715 -19.43 14.40 19.73
C LEU A 715 -18.37 14.30 18.62
N THR A 716 -17.20 14.94 18.75
CA THR A 716 -16.15 14.92 17.72
C THR A 716 -15.73 13.49 17.36
N ASP A 717 -15.46 12.62 18.34
CA ASP A 717 -15.04 11.24 18.06
C ASP A 717 -16.16 10.40 17.42
N VAL A 718 -17.44 10.66 17.75
CA VAL A 718 -18.61 10.03 17.11
C VAL A 718 -18.81 10.50 15.67
N SER A 719 -18.61 11.80 15.42
CA SER A 719 -18.60 12.39 14.07
C SER A 719 -17.51 11.77 13.21
N VAL A 720 -16.27 11.75 13.73
CA VAL A 720 -15.13 11.08 13.12
C VAL A 720 -15.46 9.61 12.82
N ARG A 721 -16.03 8.89 13.80
CA ARG A 721 -16.36 7.47 13.68
C ARG A 721 -17.38 7.19 12.57
N PHE A 722 -18.45 7.99 12.52
CA PHE A 722 -19.47 7.86 11.48
C PHE A 722 -18.88 8.02 10.07
N GLN A 723 -17.91 8.94 9.89
CA GLN A 723 -17.24 9.16 8.61
C GLN A 723 -16.34 7.97 8.22
N VAL A 724 -15.60 7.42 9.19
CA VAL A 724 -14.78 6.20 9.01
C VAL A 724 -15.64 5.00 8.61
N ASP A 725 -16.84 4.85 9.18
CA ASP A 725 -17.77 3.75 8.85
C ASP A 725 -18.48 3.95 7.50
N ALA A 726 -18.94 5.17 7.20
CA ALA A 726 -19.76 5.44 6.01
C ALA A 726 -19.02 5.14 4.70
N CYS A 727 -17.71 5.39 4.64
CA CYS A 727 -16.89 5.17 3.45
C CYS A 727 -16.81 3.70 3.00
N PRO A 728 -16.33 2.73 3.81
CA PRO A 728 -16.33 1.31 3.42
C PRO A 728 -17.75 0.76 3.19
N LEU A 729 -18.75 1.19 3.97
CA LEU A 729 -20.15 0.81 3.70
C LEU A 729 -20.64 1.28 2.33
N PHE A 730 -20.26 2.49 1.90
CA PHE A 730 -20.52 2.96 0.54
C PHE A 730 -19.71 2.18 -0.51
N LEU A 731 -18.42 1.95 -0.25
CA LEU A 731 -17.51 1.25 -1.18
C LEU A 731 -17.81 -0.25 -1.34
N THR A 732 -18.73 -0.80 -0.54
CA THR A 732 -19.29 -2.15 -0.67
C THR A 732 -20.74 -2.16 -1.16
N GLY A 733 -21.38 -0.99 -1.23
CA GLY A 733 -22.80 -0.83 -1.54
C GLY A 733 -23.72 -1.36 -0.44
N ALA A 734 -23.28 -1.36 0.82
CA ALA A 734 -24.11 -1.62 2.00
C ALA A 734 -25.00 -0.39 2.34
N ILE A 735 -24.52 0.82 2.06
CA ILE A 735 -25.34 2.04 1.98
C ILE A 735 -25.41 2.56 0.54
N SER A 736 -26.48 3.29 0.21
CA SER A 736 -26.66 3.85 -1.14
C SER A 736 -25.79 5.09 -1.37
N SER A 737 -25.42 5.34 -2.63
CA SER A 737 -24.70 6.55 -3.03
C SER A 737 -25.41 7.84 -2.58
N LEU A 738 -26.74 7.86 -2.60
CA LEU A 738 -27.55 8.97 -2.09
C LEU A 738 -27.32 9.21 -0.59
N LYS A 739 -27.33 8.16 0.25
CA LYS A 739 -27.05 8.29 1.69
C LYS A 739 -25.63 8.80 1.94
N TYR A 740 -24.65 8.25 1.23
CA TYR A 740 -23.25 8.63 1.36
C TYR A 740 -22.98 10.08 0.93
N PHE A 741 -23.37 10.48 -0.28
CA PHE A 741 -23.09 11.85 -0.74
C PHE A 741 -23.93 12.92 0.00
N ASN A 742 -25.11 12.58 0.51
CA ASN A 742 -25.84 13.46 1.43
C ASN A 742 -25.06 13.69 2.73
N SER A 743 -24.41 12.67 3.31
CA SER A 743 -23.58 12.88 4.51
C SER A 743 -22.35 13.71 4.18
N VAL A 744 -21.61 13.40 3.11
CA VAL A 744 -20.46 14.21 2.63
C VAL A 744 -20.83 15.69 2.53
N ASN A 745 -21.91 16.02 1.82
CA ASN A 745 -22.37 17.40 1.64
C ASN A 745 -22.77 18.07 2.98
N SER A 746 -23.40 17.32 3.88
CA SER A 746 -23.86 17.82 5.18
C SER A 746 -22.72 18.09 6.17
N PHE A 747 -21.63 17.31 6.11
CA PHE A 747 -20.42 17.56 6.88
C PHE A 747 -19.55 18.65 6.24
N TYR A 748 -19.41 18.66 4.91
CA TYR A 748 -18.58 19.67 4.24
C TYR A 748 -19.08 21.11 4.49
N LYS A 749 -20.41 21.31 4.47
CA LYS A 749 -21.04 22.59 4.81
C LYS A 749 -20.69 23.14 6.19
N ARG A 750 -20.15 22.33 7.11
CA ARG A 750 -19.71 22.76 8.44
C ARG A 750 -18.34 23.42 8.46
N LYS A 751 -17.51 23.20 7.42
CA LYS A 751 -16.12 23.65 7.33
C LYS A 751 -15.24 23.22 8.52
N THR A 752 -15.46 22.01 9.06
CA THR A 752 -14.70 21.49 10.20
C THR A 752 -13.58 20.53 9.77
N ILE A 753 -12.59 20.35 10.64
CA ILE A 753 -11.37 19.59 10.33
C ILE A 753 -11.66 18.09 10.09
N GLU A 754 -12.71 17.54 10.69
CA GLU A 754 -13.11 16.15 10.55
C GLU A 754 -13.60 15.82 9.13
N SER A 755 -14.11 16.81 8.38
CA SER A 755 -14.58 16.62 6.99
C SER A 755 -13.48 16.17 6.02
N GLN A 756 -12.21 16.27 6.43
CA GLN A 756 -11.07 15.69 5.72
C GLN A 756 -11.16 14.16 5.60
N ILE A 757 -11.86 13.45 6.50
CA ILE A 757 -12.02 11.98 6.42
C ILE A 757 -12.82 11.60 5.17
N PHE A 758 -13.87 12.36 4.84
CA PHE A 758 -14.58 12.17 3.58
C PHE A 758 -13.71 12.49 2.38
N TYR A 759 -12.81 13.46 2.46
CA TYR A 759 -11.89 13.77 1.35
C TYR A 759 -10.99 12.57 1.02
N ASP A 760 -10.42 11.89 2.02
CA ASP A 760 -9.60 10.70 1.82
C ASP A 760 -10.41 9.55 1.16
N CYS A 761 -11.70 9.40 1.51
CA CYS A 761 -12.59 8.47 0.82
C CYS A 761 -12.98 8.90 -0.61
N VAL A 762 -13.23 10.20 -0.80
CA VAL A 762 -13.51 10.83 -2.10
C VAL A 762 -12.35 10.63 -3.06
N ARG A 763 -11.09 10.64 -2.58
CA ARG A 763 -9.89 10.28 -3.36
C ARG A 763 -9.85 8.80 -3.75
N GLN A 764 -10.27 7.90 -2.87
CA GLN A 764 -10.42 6.49 -3.26
C GLN A 764 -11.53 6.31 -4.30
N PHE A 765 -12.62 7.08 -4.22
CA PHE A 765 -13.66 7.05 -5.23
C PHE A 765 -13.23 7.69 -6.56
N GLU A 766 -12.45 8.79 -6.55
CA GLU A 766 -11.79 9.39 -7.72
C GLU A 766 -11.06 8.32 -8.55
N SER A 767 -10.14 7.59 -7.93
CA SER A 767 -9.36 6.54 -8.61
C SER A 767 -10.19 5.35 -9.14
N ILE A 768 -11.47 5.24 -8.77
CA ILE A 768 -12.40 4.25 -9.31
C ILE A 768 -13.28 4.83 -10.42
N VAL A 769 -13.57 6.14 -10.42
CA VAL A 769 -14.39 6.77 -11.47
C VAL A 769 -13.59 7.45 -12.57
N GLU A 770 -12.28 7.61 -12.39
CA GLU A 770 -11.36 8.11 -13.42
C GLU A 770 -11.54 7.35 -14.75
N GLY A 771 -11.34 8.05 -15.86
CA GLY A 771 -11.58 7.53 -17.21
C GLY A 771 -13.05 7.28 -17.59
N THR A 772 -14.04 7.52 -16.71
CA THR A 772 -15.48 7.38 -17.03
C THR A 772 -16.19 8.73 -17.16
N ASP A 773 -17.30 8.79 -17.91
CA ASP A 773 -18.10 10.01 -18.11
C ASP A 773 -18.57 10.67 -16.80
N ILE A 774 -18.72 9.87 -15.73
CA ILE A 774 -19.15 10.38 -14.42
C ILE A 774 -18.05 11.15 -13.70
N SER A 775 -16.77 10.98 -14.05
CA SER A 775 -15.64 11.65 -13.40
C SER A 775 -15.77 13.17 -13.51
N ILE A 776 -16.15 13.67 -14.69
CA ILE A 776 -16.36 15.10 -14.95
C ILE A 776 -17.47 15.65 -14.04
N ILE A 777 -18.60 14.95 -13.94
CA ILE A 777 -19.73 15.34 -13.08
C ILE A 777 -19.30 15.32 -11.60
N PHE A 778 -18.63 14.25 -11.18
CA PHE A 778 -18.11 14.08 -9.83
C PHE A 778 -17.12 15.19 -9.44
N TYR A 779 -16.11 15.46 -10.27
CA TYR A 779 -15.14 16.53 -10.05
C TYR A 779 -15.81 17.91 -10.05
N HIS A 780 -16.77 18.18 -10.94
CA HIS A 780 -17.47 19.46 -11.00
C HIS A 780 -18.28 19.73 -9.73
N GLU A 781 -19.02 18.74 -9.25
CA GLU A 781 -19.80 18.84 -8.02
C GLU A 781 -18.93 18.81 -6.77
N LEU A 782 -17.80 18.09 -6.79
CA LEU A 782 -16.78 18.16 -5.75
C LEU A 782 -16.19 19.57 -5.69
N VAL A 783 -15.71 20.15 -6.79
CA VAL A 783 -15.16 21.52 -6.85
C VAL A 783 -16.18 22.55 -6.38
N LYS A 784 -17.46 22.47 -6.79
CA LYS A 784 -18.54 23.33 -6.27
C LYS A 784 -18.78 23.16 -4.77
N THR A 785 -18.66 21.93 -4.27
CA THR A 785 -18.79 21.65 -2.83
C THR A 785 -17.61 22.28 -2.08
N LEU A 786 -16.39 22.10 -2.60
CA LEU A 786 -15.13 22.58 -1.99
C LEU A 786 -14.94 24.11 -2.10
N LYS A 787 -15.47 24.74 -3.15
CA LYS A 787 -15.49 26.20 -3.40
C LYS A 787 -16.91 26.65 -3.77
N PRO A 788 -17.81 26.85 -2.79
CA PRO A 788 -19.04 27.60 -3.03
C PRO A 788 -18.66 29.05 -3.41
N ASN A 789 -19.25 29.58 -4.48
CA ASN A 789 -18.85 30.85 -5.09
C ASN A 789 -18.78 32.04 -4.10
N ASP A 790 -17.80 32.91 -4.33
CA ASP A 790 -17.69 34.28 -3.81
C ASP A 790 -17.56 34.52 -2.28
N GLU A 791 -17.22 33.50 -1.47
CA GLU A 791 -16.66 33.76 -0.13
C GLU A 791 -15.13 33.94 -0.15
N PRO A 792 -14.57 34.94 0.56
CA PRO A 792 -13.13 35.06 0.75
C PRO A 792 -12.58 33.87 1.55
N GLU A 793 -11.30 33.56 1.31
CA GLU A 793 -10.48 32.45 1.85
C GLU A 793 -11.08 31.63 3.00
N MET A 794 -11.11 30.29 2.84
CA MET A 794 -11.53 29.35 3.89
C MET A 794 -10.80 29.58 5.22
N GLN A 795 -11.42 30.36 6.10
CA GLN A 795 -11.04 30.47 7.51
C GLN A 795 -11.49 29.21 8.24
N TYR A 796 -10.61 28.20 8.27
CA TYR A 796 -10.64 27.23 9.35
C TYR A 796 -10.54 28.01 10.67
N ARG A 797 -11.34 27.62 11.68
CA ARG A 797 -11.32 28.29 12.99
C ARG A 797 -9.98 28.03 13.67
N ILE A 798 -9.05 28.97 13.51
CA ILE A 798 -7.71 28.91 14.10
C ILE A 798 -7.84 28.73 15.60
N SER A 799 -7.27 27.65 16.11
CA SER A 799 -7.17 27.42 17.54
C SER A 799 -5.96 28.20 18.09
N ASP A 800 -6.12 28.93 19.19
CA ASP A 800 -5.22 29.99 19.70
C ASP A 800 -3.79 29.52 20.14
N SER A 801 -3.41 28.29 19.80
CA SER A 801 -2.12 27.67 20.03
C SER A 801 -1.16 27.95 18.87
N ARG A 802 0.02 28.51 19.16
CA ARG A 802 1.06 28.80 18.15
C ARG A 802 1.60 27.55 17.44
N THR A 803 1.36 26.35 17.99
CA THR A 803 1.80 25.09 17.38
C THR A 803 0.82 24.61 16.31
N ASN A 804 -0.48 24.91 16.46
CA ASN A 804 -1.53 24.46 15.55
C ASN A 804 -1.50 25.23 14.22
N PHE A 805 -1.08 26.50 14.24
CA PHE A 805 -1.02 27.38 13.07
C PHE A 805 -0.29 26.75 11.87
N TYR A 806 0.89 26.14 12.08
CA TYR A 806 1.68 25.56 10.99
C TYR A 806 1.05 24.29 10.39
N LEU A 807 0.32 23.51 11.18
CA LEU A 807 -0.37 22.30 10.72
C LEU A 807 -1.66 22.66 9.99
N GLU A 808 -2.44 23.59 10.54
CA GLU A 808 -3.65 24.14 9.92
C GLU A 808 -3.32 24.84 8.58
N GLU A 809 -2.25 25.65 8.51
CA GLU A 809 -1.79 26.30 7.27
C GLU A 809 -1.29 25.28 6.24
N ALA A 810 -0.47 24.31 6.63
CA ALA A 810 0.00 23.24 5.74
C ALA A 810 -1.16 22.40 5.17
N GLN A 811 -2.16 22.08 5.99
CA GLN A 811 -3.38 21.38 5.55
C GLN A 811 -4.21 22.24 4.60
N ARG A 812 -4.40 23.53 4.91
CA ARG A 812 -5.09 24.49 4.03
C ARG A 812 -4.42 24.56 2.66
N LEU A 813 -3.12 24.81 2.60
CA LEU A 813 -2.39 24.95 1.33
C LEU A 813 -2.40 23.65 0.50
N LYS A 814 -2.37 22.48 1.15
CA LYS A 814 -2.55 21.19 0.49
C LYS A 814 -3.97 21.02 -0.08
N MET A 815 -5.00 21.50 0.61
CA MET A 815 -6.37 21.52 0.07
C MET A 815 -6.50 22.52 -1.09
N ASP A 816 -5.88 23.70 -1.00
CA ASP A 816 -5.87 24.69 -2.08
C ASP A 816 -5.20 24.13 -3.36
N GLN A 817 -4.07 23.42 -3.22
CA GLN A 817 -3.43 22.66 -4.32
C GLN A 817 -4.40 21.67 -4.98
N VAL A 818 -5.04 20.82 -4.17
CA VAL A 818 -5.99 19.80 -4.64
C VAL A 818 -7.15 20.41 -5.41
N VAL A 819 -7.72 21.51 -4.91
CA VAL A 819 -8.84 22.16 -5.60
C VAL A 819 -8.36 22.83 -6.90
N GLU A 820 -7.15 23.39 -6.94
CA GLU A 820 -6.56 23.92 -8.18
C GLU A 820 -6.36 22.82 -9.24
N GLU A 821 -5.81 21.67 -8.84
CA GLU A 821 -5.65 20.48 -9.70
C GLU A 821 -7.00 19.97 -10.24
N LEU A 822 -8.01 19.82 -9.37
CA LEU A 822 -9.35 19.37 -9.74
C LEU A 822 -10.09 20.39 -10.63
N SER A 823 -9.98 21.69 -10.35
CA SER A 823 -10.53 22.77 -11.17
C SER A 823 -9.97 22.76 -12.60
N CYS A 824 -8.70 22.39 -12.76
CA CYS A 824 -8.09 22.24 -14.08
C CYS A 824 -8.47 20.88 -14.74
N LYS A 825 -8.58 19.77 -13.99
CA LYS A 825 -9.10 18.49 -14.53
C LYS A 825 -10.49 18.61 -15.16
N VAL A 826 -11.38 19.47 -14.65
CA VAL A 826 -12.73 19.69 -15.22
C VAL A 826 -12.78 20.59 -16.46
N ASN A 827 -11.63 20.94 -17.05
CA ASN A 827 -11.56 21.86 -18.20
C ASN A 827 -12.33 23.18 -17.97
N GLN A 828 -12.31 23.73 -16.75
CA GLN A 828 -12.64 25.14 -16.57
C GLN A 828 -11.62 25.94 -17.38
N THR A 829 -12.04 26.49 -18.52
CA THR A 829 -11.20 27.25 -19.45
C THR A 829 -10.44 28.38 -18.74
N LEU A 830 -11.03 28.93 -17.68
CA LEU A 830 -10.42 29.87 -16.74
C LEU A 830 -9.19 29.29 -16.03
N CYS A 831 -9.24 28.06 -15.48
CA CYS A 831 -8.12 27.43 -14.78
C CYS A 831 -6.95 27.20 -15.74
N THR A 832 -7.17 26.51 -16.86
CA THR A 832 -6.12 26.26 -17.87
C THR A 832 -5.51 27.56 -18.41
N ALA A 833 -6.32 28.60 -18.68
CA ALA A 833 -5.81 29.90 -19.12
C ALA A 833 -4.92 30.58 -18.05
N GLN A 834 -5.34 30.54 -16.78
CA GLN A 834 -4.55 31.08 -15.66
C GLN A 834 -3.23 30.32 -15.48
N GLN A 835 -3.25 28.98 -15.51
CA GLN A 835 -2.03 28.17 -15.38
C GLN A 835 -1.05 28.41 -16.54
N ASN A 836 -1.54 28.52 -17.78
CA ASN A 836 -0.69 28.82 -18.92
C ASN A 836 -0.04 30.21 -18.80
N GLN A 837 -0.78 31.22 -18.32
CA GLN A 837 -0.22 32.54 -18.03
C GLN A 837 0.83 32.49 -16.90
N LYS A 838 0.60 31.70 -15.84
CA LYS A 838 1.60 31.46 -14.77
C LYS A 838 2.86 30.78 -15.35
N PHE A 839 2.70 29.81 -16.26
CA PHE A 839 3.81 29.09 -16.88
C PHE A 839 4.70 30.02 -17.71
N GLU A 840 4.10 30.80 -18.61
CA GLU A 840 4.81 31.80 -19.42
C GLU A 840 5.53 32.82 -18.54
N LYS A 841 4.86 33.34 -17.51
CA LYS A 841 5.39 34.43 -16.68
C LYS A 841 6.49 34.00 -15.70
N TYR A 842 6.41 32.80 -15.13
CA TYR A 842 7.26 32.42 -14.00
C TYR A 842 8.16 31.20 -14.24
N VAL A 843 7.83 30.34 -15.22
CA VAL A 843 8.61 29.13 -15.53
C VAL A 843 9.54 29.38 -16.71
N MET A 844 9.06 30.08 -17.75
CA MET A 844 9.90 30.47 -18.90
C MET A 844 10.92 31.56 -18.56
N ASP A 845 10.63 32.42 -17.57
CA ASP A 845 11.55 33.44 -17.04
C ASP A 845 12.76 32.84 -16.29
N CYS A 846 12.62 31.64 -15.74
CA CYS A 846 13.73 30.93 -15.11
C CYS A 846 14.72 30.41 -16.17
N ARG A 847 16.03 30.65 -16.01
CA ARG A 847 17.00 30.14 -16.98
C ARG A 847 17.23 28.65 -16.77
N PRO A 848 17.52 27.88 -17.84
CA PRO A 848 17.82 26.45 -17.72
C PRO A 848 18.96 26.08 -16.77
N THR A 849 19.86 27.01 -16.47
CA THR A 849 21.02 26.84 -15.56
C THR A 849 20.72 27.15 -14.10
N ASP A 850 19.61 27.83 -13.82
CA ASP A 850 19.26 28.27 -12.47
C ASP A 850 18.64 27.10 -11.70
N GLN A 851 18.72 27.12 -10.37
CA GLN A 851 18.01 26.12 -9.56
C GLN A 851 16.53 26.41 -9.58
N THR A 852 15.74 25.44 -10.08
CA THR A 852 14.32 25.65 -10.37
C THR A 852 13.52 26.04 -9.13
N ALA A 853 13.85 25.44 -7.98
CA ALA A 853 13.23 25.73 -6.70
C ALA A 853 13.35 27.21 -6.26
N ASP A 854 14.44 27.88 -6.66
CA ASP A 854 14.78 29.26 -6.26
C ASP A 854 14.35 30.30 -7.31
N CYS A 855 14.44 29.96 -8.61
CA CYS A 855 14.12 30.90 -9.69
C CYS A 855 12.61 31.01 -9.98
N VAL A 856 11.83 29.94 -9.78
CA VAL A 856 10.40 29.91 -10.11
C VAL A 856 9.62 30.63 -9.01
N LYS A 857 9.23 31.87 -9.29
CA LYS A 857 8.49 32.77 -8.37
C LYS A 857 6.98 32.46 -8.28
N LEU A 858 6.65 31.16 -8.24
CA LEU A 858 5.33 30.64 -7.89
C LEU A 858 5.39 29.97 -6.54
N ALA A 859 4.30 30.05 -5.78
CA ALA A 859 4.19 29.31 -4.53
C ALA A 859 4.27 27.81 -4.83
N HIS A 860 4.91 27.05 -3.95
CA HIS A 860 5.31 25.68 -4.26
C HIS A 860 4.12 24.71 -4.47
N HIS A 861 2.91 25.11 -4.06
CA HIS A 861 1.65 24.41 -4.30
C HIS A 861 1.14 24.56 -5.75
N GLU A 862 1.22 25.78 -6.30
CA GLU A 862 0.74 26.10 -7.66
C GLU A 862 1.59 25.44 -8.76
N ARG A 863 2.88 25.18 -8.47
CA ARG A 863 3.87 24.71 -9.44
C ARG A 863 3.43 23.45 -10.18
N GLY A 864 2.82 22.48 -9.51
CA GLY A 864 2.38 21.21 -10.11
C GLY A 864 1.36 21.42 -11.22
N ALA A 865 0.25 22.11 -10.90
CA ALA A 865 -0.79 22.46 -11.85
C ALA A 865 -0.24 23.34 -12.99
N THR A 866 0.57 24.36 -12.66
CA THR A 866 1.20 25.23 -13.66
C THR A 866 2.07 24.44 -14.66
N TYR A 867 2.95 23.55 -14.18
CA TYR A 867 3.78 22.74 -15.07
C TYR A 867 2.95 21.80 -15.95
N CYS A 868 1.97 21.12 -15.36
CA CYS A 868 1.12 20.16 -16.06
C CYS A 868 0.31 20.82 -17.19
N GLU A 869 -0.40 21.91 -16.92
CA GLU A 869 -1.20 22.62 -17.91
C GLU A 869 -0.33 23.26 -19.01
N GLY A 870 0.82 23.84 -18.64
CA GLY A 870 1.78 24.38 -19.62
C GLY A 870 2.26 23.32 -20.62
N ILE A 871 2.51 22.09 -20.18
CA ILE A 871 2.91 20.98 -21.07
C ILE A 871 1.75 20.43 -21.91
N LYS A 872 0.50 20.48 -21.42
CA LYS A 872 -0.72 20.08 -22.17
C LYS A 872 -1.01 20.96 -23.41
N THR A 873 -0.30 22.09 -23.58
CA THR A 873 -0.36 22.96 -24.78
C THR A 873 0.37 22.38 -26.00
N GLU A 874 1.13 21.30 -25.84
CA GLU A 874 1.98 20.68 -26.89
C GLU A 874 3.10 21.62 -27.43
N ASN A 875 3.35 22.75 -26.77
CA ASN A 875 4.43 23.65 -27.13
C ASN A 875 5.80 23.01 -26.85
N LYS A 876 6.49 22.60 -27.92
CA LYS A 876 7.82 21.97 -27.87
C LYS A 876 8.88 22.83 -27.18
N THR A 877 8.74 24.15 -27.18
CA THR A 877 9.63 25.06 -26.45
C THR A 877 9.46 24.91 -24.94
N TYR A 878 8.21 24.85 -24.45
CA TYR A 878 7.90 24.65 -23.03
C TYR A 878 8.40 23.30 -22.55
N TYR A 879 8.14 22.24 -23.32
CA TYR A 879 8.63 20.89 -23.01
C TYR A 879 10.17 20.86 -22.92
N ASN A 880 10.88 21.36 -23.94
CA ASN A 880 12.34 21.38 -23.94
C ASN A 880 12.95 22.28 -22.85
N HIS A 881 12.21 23.29 -22.37
CA HIS A 881 12.62 24.11 -21.24
C HIS A 881 12.46 23.37 -19.91
N LEU A 882 11.30 22.76 -19.68
CA LEU A 882 10.99 22.00 -18.47
C LEU A 882 11.90 20.77 -18.31
N VAL A 883 12.26 20.09 -19.41
CA VAL A 883 13.28 19.02 -19.39
C VAL A 883 14.63 19.52 -18.88
N LYS A 884 15.08 20.71 -19.30
CA LYS A 884 16.37 21.26 -18.84
C LYS A 884 16.34 21.63 -17.36
N LEU A 885 15.24 22.24 -16.91
CA LEU A 885 15.00 22.54 -15.49
C LEU A 885 15.05 21.23 -14.67
N TYR A 886 14.37 20.18 -15.12
CA TYR A 886 14.43 18.85 -14.48
C TYR A 886 15.87 18.31 -14.41
N THR A 887 16.62 18.32 -15.52
CA THR A 887 17.98 17.76 -15.55
C THR A 887 19.00 18.50 -14.67
N ASN A 888 18.74 19.77 -14.34
CA ASN A 888 19.63 20.62 -13.54
C ASN A 888 19.13 20.84 -12.09
N SER A 889 17.96 20.31 -11.73
CA SER A 889 17.39 20.44 -10.38
C SER A 889 18.12 19.55 -9.38
N ARG A 890 18.67 20.17 -8.32
CA ARG A 890 19.25 19.47 -7.16
C ARG A 890 18.24 19.22 -6.04
N ASN A 891 17.13 19.96 -6.04
CA ASN A 891 16.07 19.83 -5.05
C ASN A 891 15.16 18.63 -5.39
N PRO A 892 15.01 17.63 -4.50
CA PRO A 892 14.27 16.42 -4.81
C PRO A 892 12.76 16.64 -4.98
N PHE A 893 12.16 17.57 -4.22
CA PHE A 893 10.73 17.90 -4.32
C PHE A 893 10.40 18.59 -5.64
N GLU A 894 11.27 19.52 -6.07
CA GLU A 894 11.08 20.25 -7.32
C GLU A 894 11.27 19.31 -8.53
N ALA A 895 12.27 18.42 -8.48
CA ALA A 895 12.48 17.42 -9.52
C ALA A 895 11.28 16.49 -9.72
N GLU A 896 10.56 16.15 -8.65
CA GLU A 896 9.34 15.34 -8.71
C GLU A 896 8.19 16.10 -9.40
N LYS A 897 7.92 17.36 -9.00
CA LYS A 897 6.92 18.23 -9.64
C LYS A 897 7.21 18.45 -11.13
N LEU A 898 8.47 18.69 -11.48
CA LEU A 898 8.90 18.87 -12.86
C LEU A 898 8.66 17.61 -13.71
N MET A 899 8.96 16.42 -13.19
CA MET A 899 8.68 15.17 -13.91
C MET A 899 7.19 14.90 -14.06
N SER A 900 6.39 15.12 -13.02
CA SER A 900 4.93 15.01 -13.10
C SER A 900 4.35 15.96 -14.15
N GLY A 901 4.86 17.18 -14.24
CA GLY A 901 4.51 18.12 -15.31
C GLY A 901 4.89 17.62 -16.72
N LEU A 902 6.05 16.99 -16.89
CA LEU A 902 6.46 16.38 -18.17
C LEU A 902 5.55 15.21 -18.60
N ILE A 903 5.02 14.45 -17.64
CA ILE A 903 4.09 13.32 -17.87
C ILE A 903 2.73 13.81 -18.38
N CYS A 904 2.32 15.06 -18.09
CA CYS A 904 1.09 15.66 -18.62
C CYS A 904 1.11 15.95 -20.15
N SER A 905 2.16 15.56 -20.87
CA SER A 905 2.21 15.69 -22.34
C SER A 905 1.11 14.86 -23.02
N LYS A 906 0.60 15.35 -24.15
CA LYS A 906 -0.34 14.62 -25.03
C LYS A 906 0.37 13.93 -26.20
N ASP A 907 1.66 14.21 -26.42
CA ASP A 907 2.45 13.59 -27.49
C ASP A 907 2.84 12.15 -27.12
N SER A 908 2.17 11.18 -27.74
CA SER A 908 2.45 9.75 -27.58
C SER A 908 3.92 9.34 -27.80
N GLN A 909 4.70 10.07 -28.62
CA GLN A 909 6.13 9.79 -28.80
C GLN A 909 6.97 10.28 -27.62
N ILE A 910 6.57 11.38 -26.97
CA ILE A 910 7.18 11.86 -25.73
C ILE A 910 6.89 10.87 -24.60
N LEU A 911 5.63 10.50 -24.41
CA LEU A 911 5.20 9.55 -23.39
C LEU A 911 5.87 8.17 -23.56
N SER A 912 6.04 7.70 -24.79
CA SER A 912 6.78 6.45 -25.07
C SER A 912 8.25 6.53 -24.66
N LYS A 913 8.91 7.69 -24.83
CA LYS A 913 10.30 7.89 -24.36
C LYS A 913 10.41 7.95 -22.85
N LEU A 914 9.44 8.61 -22.18
CA LEU A 914 9.35 8.62 -20.72
C LEU A 914 9.11 7.21 -20.17
N PHE A 915 8.21 6.44 -20.78
CA PHE A 915 8.00 5.03 -20.47
C PHE A 915 9.32 4.24 -20.54
N THR A 916 10.05 4.28 -21.67
CA THR A 916 11.35 3.62 -21.78
C THR A 916 12.35 4.09 -20.71
N LEU A 917 12.40 5.38 -20.37
CA LEU A 917 13.27 5.91 -19.32
C LEU A 917 12.91 5.37 -17.93
N PHE A 918 11.64 5.09 -17.66
CA PHE A 918 11.17 4.51 -16.39
C PHE A 918 11.33 2.99 -16.35
N THR A 919 11.23 2.31 -17.50
CA THR A 919 11.25 0.84 -17.62
C THR A 919 12.56 0.27 -18.17
N THR A 920 13.66 1.03 -18.17
CA THR A 920 15.01 0.57 -18.56
C THR A 920 16.03 0.92 -17.47
N PRO A 921 16.99 0.04 -17.13
CA PRO A 921 18.09 0.38 -16.22
C PRO A 921 18.91 1.58 -16.70
N ASN A 922 19.10 2.58 -15.82
CA ASN A 922 19.89 3.78 -16.07
C ASN A 922 20.40 4.41 -14.76
N ASP A 923 21.27 5.40 -14.84
CA ASP A 923 21.82 6.13 -13.67
C ASP A 923 21.20 7.52 -13.46
N LEU A 924 20.19 7.89 -14.27
CA LEU A 924 19.56 9.21 -14.26
C LEU A 924 18.43 9.31 -13.23
N ILE A 925 17.61 8.28 -13.14
CA ILE A 925 16.47 8.20 -12.22
C ILE A 925 16.65 6.93 -11.38
N ASN A 926 16.63 7.03 -10.04
CA ASN A 926 16.72 5.85 -9.18
C ASN A 926 15.46 4.96 -9.26
N LYS A 927 15.57 3.69 -8.86
CA LYS A 927 14.50 2.67 -9.00
C LYS A 927 13.17 3.11 -8.36
N ALA A 928 13.19 3.72 -7.16
CA ALA A 928 11.96 4.17 -6.48
C ALA A 928 11.26 5.30 -7.25
N LYS A 929 12.03 6.29 -7.73
CA LYS A 929 11.49 7.37 -8.58
C LYS A 929 10.92 6.83 -9.89
N ARG A 930 11.51 5.81 -10.51
CA ARG A 930 10.94 5.19 -11.73
C ARG A 930 9.58 4.53 -11.49
N LEU A 931 9.42 3.78 -10.40
CA LEU A 931 8.12 3.19 -10.06
C LEU A 931 7.07 4.26 -9.78
N SER A 932 7.44 5.32 -9.05
CA SER A 932 6.57 6.49 -8.81
C SER A 932 6.16 7.18 -10.13
N TYR A 933 7.11 7.50 -11.01
CA TYR A 933 6.83 8.14 -12.30
C TYR A 933 6.05 7.24 -13.25
N LEU A 934 6.26 5.91 -13.21
CA LEU A 934 5.45 4.97 -13.97
C LEU A 934 4.01 4.89 -13.42
N ALA A 935 3.81 4.98 -12.10
CA ALA A 935 2.48 5.06 -11.51
C ALA A 935 1.75 6.35 -11.92
N THR A 936 2.44 7.51 -11.90
CA THR A 936 1.89 8.77 -12.44
C THR A 936 1.54 8.64 -13.93
N LEU A 937 2.44 8.08 -14.75
CA LEU A 937 2.22 7.84 -16.18
C LEU A 937 1.04 6.87 -16.44
N SER A 938 0.87 5.86 -15.58
CA SER A 938 -0.25 4.92 -15.67
C SER A 938 -1.57 5.52 -15.19
N SER A 939 -1.56 6.53 -14.31
CA SER A 939 -2.76 7.25 -13.88
C SER A 939 -3.21 8.26 -14.95
N GLU A 940 -2.28 9.05 -15.49
CA GLU A 940 -2.58 10.06 -16.51
C GLU A 940 -2.83 9.44 -17.90
N HIS A 941 -2.16 8.33 -18.23
CA HIS A 941 -2.22 7.67 -19.55
C HIS A 941 -2.36 6.13 -19.46
N PRO A 942 -3.42 5.59 -18.81
CA PRO A 942 -3.54 4.15 -18.52
C PRO A 942 -3.48 3.27 -19.77
N ALA A 943 -4.25 3.60 -20.81
CA ALA A 943 -4.32 2.79 -22.04
C ALA A 943 -2.98 2.75 -22.81
N LEU A 944 -2.25 3.87 -22.87
CA LEU A 944 -0.94 3.92 -23.51
C LEU A 944 0.10 3.14 -22.69
N THR A 945 0.11 3.33 -21.37
CA THR A 945 1.04 2.67 -20.45
C THR A 945 0.85 1.15 -20.47
N ARG A 946 -0.41 0.68 -20.40
CA ARG A 946 -0.76 -0.74 -20.54
C ARG A 946 -0.21 -1.32 -21.85
N LYS A 947 -0.51 -0.67 -22.98
CA LYS A 947 -0.06 -1.12 -24.31
C LYS A 947 1.46 -1.21 -24.43
N LEU A 948 2.18 -0.16 -23.99
CA LEU A 948 3.64 -0.15 -24.01
C LEU A 948 4.23 -1.22 -23.08
N PHE A 949 3.62 -1.44 -21.92
CA PHE A 949 4.04 -2.48 -20.99
C PHE A 949 3.83 -3.88 -21.53
N ILE A 950 2.65 -4.17 -22.08
CA ILE A 950 2.32 -5.44 -22.75
C ILE A 950 3.34 -5.76 -23.86
N GLN A 951 3.76 -4.75 -24.63
CA GLN A 951 4.77 -4.91 -25.69
C GLN A 951 6.18 -5.22 -25.18
N ASN A 952 6.55 -4.73 -23.99
CA ASN A 952 7.92 -4.80 -23.45
C ASN A 952 8.06 -5.71 -22.21
N ILE A 953 7.00 -6.38 -21.77
CA ILE A 953 6.89 -7.11 -20.50
C ILE A 953 8.06 -8.06 -20.23
N ASN A 954 8.48 -8.83 -21.24
CA ASN A 954 9.57 -9.79 -21.12
C ASN A 954 10.94 -9.10 -20.91
N GLN A 955 11.15 -7.91 -21.47
CA GLN A 955 12.35 -7.13 -21.18
C GLN A 955 12.28 -6.58 -19.74
N ILE A 956 11.18 -5.90 -19.38
CA ILE A 956 11.04 -5.23 -18.07
C ILE A 956 11.22 -6.23 -16.91
N VAL A 957 10.62 -7.41 -17.02
CA VAL A 957 10.76 -8.48 -16.01
C VAL A 957 12.20 -8.98 -15.87
N ASN A 958 12.95 -9.05 -16.97
CA ASN A 958 14.35 -9.48 -16.96
C ASN A 958 15.32 -8.38 -16.51
N ASP A 959 15.01 -7.12 -16.81
CA ASP A 959 15.77 -5.94 -16.40
C ASP A 959 15.55 -5.60 -14.90
N PHE A 960 14.38 -5.94 -14.35
CA PHE A 960 13.99 -5.65 -12.96
C PHE A 960 13.48 -6.90 -12.19
N PRO A 961 14.26 -7.99 -12.08
CA PRO A 961 13.76 -9.25 -11.53
C PRO A 961 13.28 -9.16 -10.07
N THR A 962 13.80 -8.22 -9.27
CA THR A 962 13.38 -8.00 -7.86
C THR A 962 12.18 -7.07 -7.69
N SER A 963 11.79 -6.31 -8.74
CA SER A 963 10.63 -5.41 -8.73
C SER A 963 9.66 -5.64 -9.88
N ALA A 964 9.79 -6.76 -10.59
CA ALA A 964 8.90 -7.15 -11.67
C ALA A 964 7.44 -7.13 -11.20
N ALA A 965 7.17 -7.55 -9.96
CA ALA A 965 5.84 -7.50 -9.37
C ALA A 965 5.29 -6.06 -9.23
N ASP A 966 6.10 -5.10 -8.79
CA ASP A 966 5.71 -3.68 -8.69
C ASP A 966 5.34 -3.13 -10.07
N PHE A 967 6.22 -3.38 -11.06
CA PHE A 967 6.00 -3.00 -12.45
C PHE A 967 4.73 -3.60 -13.04
N LEU A 968 4.46 -4.89 -12.78
CA LEU A 968 3.25 -5.59 -13.21
C LEU A 968 1.99 -5.00 -12.54
N ASN A 969 2.01 -4.80 -11.22
CA ASN A 969 0.89 -4.25 -10.45
C ASN A 969 0.52 -2.81 -10.81
N ILE A 970 1.50 -2.01 -11.22
CA ILE A 970 1.28 -0.63 -11.69
C ILE A 970 0.67 -0.62 -13.09
N ALA A 971 1.26 -1.35 -14.05
CA ALA A 971 0.91 -1.17 -15.47
C ALA A 971 -0.26 -2.04 -15.96
N LEU A 972 -0.65 -3.09 -15.24
CA LEU A 972 -1.68 -4.05 -15.64
C LEU A 972 -2.97 -3.94 -14.81
N SER A 973 -3.47 -2.72 -14.56
CA SER A 973 -4.80 -2.53 -13.93
C SER A 973 -5.93 -2.45 -14.97
N ALA A 974 -6.80 -3.46 -15.03
CA ALA A 974 -7.97 -3.41 -15.91
C ALA A 974 -9.15 -2.66 -15.28
N GLU A 975 -9.74 -1.77 -16.05
CA GLU A 975 -10.82 -0.87 -15.62
C GLU A 975 -12.14 -1.12 -16.34
N THR A 976 -12.08 -1.79 -17.48
CA THR A 976 -13.20 -2.24 -18.29
C THR A 976 -13.10 -3.76 -18.54
N GLU A 977 -14.20 -4.39 -18.95
CA GLU A 977 -14.19 -5.80 -19.36
C GLU A 977 -13.23 -6.05 -20.54
N ASN A 978 -13.04 -5.07 -21.43
CA ASN A 978 -12.09 -5.16 -22.54
C ASN A 978 -10.63 -5.16 -22.07
N ASP A 979 -10.25 -4.28 -21.12
CA ASP A 979 -8.91 -4.31 -20.52
C ASP A 979 -8.66 -5.66 -19.83
N TYR A 980 -9.68 -6.18 -19.13
CA TYR A 980 -9.57 -7.45 -18.41
C TYR A 980 -9.32 -8.62 -19.38
N LEU A 981 -10.04 -8.65 -20.50
CA LEU A 981 -9.83 -9.64 -21.56
C LEU A 981 -8.46 -9.49 -22.24
N GLU A 982 -7.96 -8.27 -22.45
CA GLU A 982 -6.61 -8.03 -22.98
C GLU A 982 -5.52 -8.58 -22.05
N ILE A 983 -5.65 -8.34 -20.73
CA ILE A 983 -4.73 -8.90 -19.73
C ILE A 983 -4.83 -10.44 -19.73
N VAL A 984 -6.03 -11.02 -19.67
CA VAL A 984 -6.20 -12.49 -19.70
C VAL A 984 -5.57 -13.11 -20.96
N GLN A 985 -5.70 -12.45 -22.12
CA GLN A 985 -5.07 -12.91 -23.37
C GLN A 985 -3.53 -12.83 -23.32
N LEU A 986 -2.96 -11.76 -22.74
CA LEU A 986 -1.52 -11.66 -22.49
C LEU A 986 -1.03 -12.82 -21.60
N LEU A 987 -1.74 -13.13 -20.51
CA LEU A 987 -1.37 -14.23 -19.61
C LEU A 987 -1.40 -15.57 -20.33
N HIS A 988 -2.45 -15.83 -21.13
CA HIS A 988 -2.53 -17.04 -21.94
C HIS A 988 -1.33 -17.18 -22.90
N ASN A 989 -0.90 -16.08 -23.49
CA ASN A 989 0.22 -16.03 -24.43
C ASN A 989 1.61 -16.15 -23.74
N ASN A 990 1.73 -15.90 -22.43
CA ASN A 990 3.00 -15.84 -21.69
C ASN A 990 3.06 -16.83 -20.50
N ARG A 991 2.67 -18.10 -20.70
CA ARG A 991 2.58 -19.11 -19.62
C ARG A 991 3.81 -19.23 -18.72
N SER A 992 5.03 -19.11 -19.26
CA SER A 992 6.27 -19.15 -18.45
C SER A 992 6.39 -17.98 -17.48
N LEU A 993 5.91 -16.80 -17.87
CA LEU A 993 5.84 -15.62 -17.02
C LEU A 993 4.74 -15.79 -15.96
N VAL A 994 3.58 -16.31 -16.37
CA VAL A 994 2.47 -16.63 -15.45
C VAL A 994 2.93 -17.58 -14.36
N ASN A 995 3.65 -18.65 -14.70
CA ASN A 995 4.15 -19.60 -13.69
C ASN A 995 5.15 -18.95 -12.71
N ARG A 996 5.91 -17.93 -13.12
CA ARG A 996 6.88 -17.22 -12.26
C ARG A 996 6.22 -16.20 -11.32
N TYR A 997 5.09 -15.61 -11.71
CA TYR A 997 4.39 -14.55 -10.97
C TYR A 997 2.89 -14.85 -10.79
N ALA A 998 2.54 -16.12 -10.57
CA ALA A 998 1.17 -16.61 -10.62
C ALA A 998 0.23 -15.93 -9.61
N HIS A 999 0.76 -15.59 -8.44
CA HIS A 999 0.08 -14.81 -7.41
C HIS A 999 -0.13 -13.35 -7.83
N VAL A 1000 0.90 -12.66 -8.33
CA VAL A 1000 0.79 -11.25 -8.81
C VAL A 1000 -0.30 -11.11 -9.86
N PHE A 1001 -0.33 -12.03 -10.84
CA PHE A 1001 -1.36 -12.01 -11.88
C PHE A 1001 -2.76 -12.34 -11.37
N ARG A 1002 -2.86 -13.22 -10.37
CA ARG A 1002 -4.12 -13.50 -9.68
C ARG A 1002 -4.65 -12.25 -8.99
N ASP A 1003 -3.79 -11.51 -8.28
CA ASP A 1003 -4.14 -10.29 -7.56
C ASP A 1003 -4.50 -9.15 -8.51
N ILE A 1004 -3.76 -9.01 -9.63
CA ILE A 1004 -4.09 -8.10 -10.75
C ILE A 1004 -5.50 -8.37 -11.29
N LEU A 1005 -5.83 -9.63 -11.61
CA LEU A 1005 -7.14 -10.01 -12.14
C LEU A 1005 -8.24 -9.78 -11.08
N ASN A 1006 -8.00 -10.15 -9.83
CA ASN A 1006 -8.93 -9.95 -8.71
C ASN A 1006 -9.23 -8.45 -8.48
N LYS A 1007 -8.19 -7.62 -8.41
CA LYS A 1007 -8.30 -6.15 -8.28
C LYS A 1007 -9.10 -5.56 -9.43
N SER A 1008 -8.77 -5.94 -10.66
CA SER A 1008 -9.45 -5.48 -11.88
C SER A 1008 -10.94 -5.87 -11.89
N ARG A 1009 -11.25 -7.13 -11.58
CA ARG A 1009 -12.61 -7.63 -11.46
C ARG A 1009 -13.40 -6.88 -10.38
N THR A 1010 -12.78 -6.63 -9.21
CA THR A 1010 -13.40 -5.86 -8.12
C THR A 1010 -13.73 -4.42 -8.55
N ILE A 1011 -12.84 -3.78 -9.33
CA ILE A 1011 -13.09 -2.44 -9.90
C ILE A 1011 -14.28 -2.47 -10.87
N ILE A 1012 -14.34 -3.46 -11.77
CA ILE A 1012 -15.41 -3.61 -12.78
C ILE A 1012 -16.76 -3.88 -12.10
N GLU A 1013 -16.83 -4.86 -11.18
CA GLU A 1013 -18.06 -5.17 -10.42
C GLU A 1013 -18.52 -3.98 -9.58
N PHE A 1014 -17.59 -3.23 -8.97
CA PHE A 1014 -17.90 -2.00 -8.26
C PHE A 1014 -18.46 -0.92 -9.18
N LYS A 1015 -17.83 -0.66 -10.34
CA LYS A 1015 -18.31 0.29 -11.35
C LYS A 1015 -19.75 -0.08 -11.75
N GLN A 1016 -20.04 -1.36 -12.01
CA GLN A 1016 -21.39 -1.84 -12.36
C GLN A 1016 -22.42 -1.66 -11.22
N LYS A 1017 -22.03 -1.91 -9.96
CA LYS A 1017 -22.94 -1.83 -8.80
C LYS A 1017 -23.23 -0.40 -8.35
N VAL A 1018 -22.23 0.48 -8.36
CA VAL A 1018 -22.31 1.79 -7.67
C VAL A 1018 -22.59 2.95 -8.64
N LEU A 1019 -22.02 2.96 -9.85
CA LEU A 1019 -22.19 4.08 -10.78
C LEU A 1019 -23.65 4.44 -11.10
N PRO A 1020 -24.60 3.49 -11.28
CA PRO A 1020 -26.00 3.85 -11.52
C PRO A 1020 -26.62 4.68 -10.40
N GLY A 1021 -26.27 4.39 -9.14
CA GLY A 1021 -26.75 5.15 -7.97
C GLY A 1021 -26.12 6.55 -7.87
N VAL A 1022 -24.87 6.70 -8.31
CA VAL A 1022 -24.16 7.98 -8.38
C VAL A 1022 -24.75 8.86 -9.48
N TYR A 1023 -25.04 8.29 -10.65
CA TYR A 1023 -25.70 8.99 -11.75
C TYR A 1023 -27.10 9.49 -11.35
N GLN A 1024 -27.89 8.64 -10.67
CA GLN A 1024 -29.19 9.04 -10.12
C GLN A 1024 -29.09 10.14 -9.05
N TYR A 1025 -28.02 10.16 -8.24
CA TYR A 1025 -27.79 11.21 -7.25
C TYR A 1025 -27.58 12.57 -7.93
N TYR A 1026 -26.65 12.66 -8.88
CA TYR A 1026 -26.37 13.92 -9.58
C TYR A 1026 -27.54 14.38 -10.44
N LYS A 1027 -28.25 13.48 -11.12
CA LYS A 1027 -29.48 13.82 -11.84
C LYS A 1027 -30.53 14.46 -10.94
N LYS A 1028 -30.70 13.96 -9.70
CA LYS A 1028 -31.64 14.55 -8.73
C LYS A 1028 -31.20 15.92 -8.22
N ILE A 1029 -29.90 16.17 -8.07
CA ILE A 1029 -29.38 17.51 -7.75
C ILE A 1029 -29.71 18.48 -8.87
N ASP A 1030 -29.50 18.09 -10.12
CA ASP A 1030 -29.70 18.98 -11.26
C ASP A 1030 -31.20 19.25 -11.50
N GLU A 1031 -32.04 18.21 -11.44
CA GLU A 1031 -33.50 18.34 -11.44
C GLU A 1031 -34.04 19.23 -10.29
N ALA A 1032 -33.34 19.29 -9.16
CA ALA A 1032 -33.69 20.18 -8.05
C ALA A 1032 -33.23 21.63 -8.32
N ARG A 1033 -32.05 21.82 -8.93
CA ARG A 1033 -31.55 23.15 -9.33
C ARG A 1033 -32.41 23.81 -10.39
N VAL A 1034 -32.80 23.07 -11.44
CA VAL A 1034 -33.70 23.55 -12.49
C VAL A 1034 -35.01 24.04 -11.86
N ARG A 1035 -35.62 23.22 -10.98
CA ARG A 1035 -36.83 23.60 -10.24
C ARG A 1035 -36.63 24.81 -9.31
N MET A 1036 -35.46 24.96 -8.67
CA MET A 1036 -35.14 26.14 -7.87
C MET A 1036 -34.95 27.42 -8.71
N SER A 1037 -34.51 27.30 -9.98
CA SER A 1037 -34.46 28.44 -10.91
C SER A 1037 -35.81 28.80 -11.53
N GLU A 1038 -36.76 27.84 -11.58
CA GLU A 1038 -38.10 28.03 -12.15
C GLU A 1038 -39.13 28.55 -11.13
N ASP A 1039 -39.06 28.12 -9.86
CA ASP A 1039 -40.00 28.52 -8.80
C ASP A 1039 -39.34 28.53 -7.40
N PRO A 1040 -38.74 29.65 -6.97
CA PRO A 1040 -38.02 29.75 -5.69
C PRO A 1040 -38.90 29.54 -4.43
N GLU A 1041 -40.22 29.76 -4.51
CA GLU A 1041 -41.09 29.77 -3.33
C GLU A 1041 -41.70 28.41 -2.98
N ARG A 1042 -41.74 27.45 -3.92
CA ARG A 1042 -42.39 26.14 -3.72
C ARG A 1042 -41.61 25.10 -2.89
N CYS A 1043 -40.38 25.38 -2.47
CA CYS A 1043 -39.49 24.40 -1.82
C CYS A 1043 -39.80 24.13 -0.33
N VAL A 1044 -41.03 23.69 -0.01
CA VAL A 1044 -41.45 23.28 1.36
C VAL A 1044 -41.78 21.78 1.49
N HIS A 1045 -42.03 21.06 0.39
CA HIS A 1045 -42.63 19.71 0.45
C HIS A 1045 -41.83 18.52 -0.12
N PHE A 1046 -40.66 18.70 -0.73
CA PHE A 1046 -39.81 17.58 -1.16
C PHE A 1046 -38.54 17.50 -0.32
N GLY A 1047 -38.33 16.35 0.32
CA GLY A 1047 -37.34 16.11 1.40
C GLY A 1047 -35.86 16.09 1.00
N VAL A 1048 -35.41 17.05 0.19
CA VAL A 1048 -34.00 17.36 -0.08
C VAL A 1048 -33.60 18.71 0.53
N CYS A 1049 -34.58 19.53 0.95
CA CYS A 1049 -34.35 20.77 1.67
C CYS A 1049 -34.19 20.52 3.18
N ILE A 1050 -32.96 20.23 3.62
CA ILE A 1050 -32.56 20.62 4.98
C ILE A 1050 -32.54 22.16 4.99
N LYS A 1051 -33.61 22.78 5.50
CA LYS A 1051 -33.56 24.20 5.87
C LYS A 1051 -32.44 24.37 6.90
N PRO A 1052 -31.59 25.41 6.78
CA PRO A 1052 -30.74 25.80 7.90
C PRO A 1052 -31.66 26.31 9.02
N ALA A 1053 -31.91 25.46 10.02
CA ALA A 1053 -32.53 25.86 11.27
C ALA A 1053 -31.41 26.38 12.18
N VAL A 1054 -31.20 27.71 12.10
CA VAL A 1054 -30.43 28.60 13.00
C VAL A 1054 -29.15 28.01 13.62
#